data_AF-A0A7X7SIA4-F1
#
_entry.id   AF-A0A7X7SIA4-F1
#
_cell.length_a   1.000
_cell.length_b   1.000
_cell.length_c   1.000
_cell.angle_alpha   90.00
_cell.angle_beta   90.00
_cell.angle_gamma   90.00
#
_symmetry.space_group_name_H-M   'P 1'
#
loop_
_entity.id
_entity.type
_entity.pdbx_description
1 polymer ?
#
loop_
_entity_poly.entity_id
_entity_poly.type
_entity_poly.pdbx_seq_one_letter_code
_entity_poly.pdbx_strand_id
1 'polypeptide(L)'
;MNRPSYRLSAALLAAIALGACGDSTGPDTNRVESVEISPDNPTMFVGEEVQLTARGLNSSGQAVSGKSASWSSSNPGTASVTASGGLVTGVAAGTAQITAEIDGKTASVTVTVNVAGVKPTVTGVTPTPLVPGTIATLTGEDLTTTTQIYVNGARAFVTEANASSVKFQVPCVAPGAASVVARNGSADSDAFAATVNATPSAPMGVGDFRTLSGTHCLQLSAAGNETYVIGVQSVSENESSLTPVVFGIDAAGGATDAPMAAALFRAAPQRGGFSPVSTRDPDRTRWDAHRRAEHDLRARDLATTSGMLSARASQGGIATYKTTTAAAVPSVGDLVQMRYPDPSPGKNLCTDYVPVTGRVEHVSARAIFVADTANPKNGFTAADYSHFGSVFDDSIYVAQVTYFGAPTDLDANQRIIVLLTKEVNRRDNILGMVVSSDFFPRGSGTGQCQSSDYGEIYYGRVPDPNGDFGQPYSVAAARRDVPALIAHEMTHIIQFGRRLQVPGATQYQALWEMESQATLAEEVIGHRFNLRQTGQNYGFDVAWENCDQNATGIAWYCDKIQDLALYYGFLTQDSRAPGAPEQCTFVNRVDEITGIPCHEGQQRRAVYTGWSFLRWLSDHYGDDLGGEGQLHRNLIDNTIGGFPSIAQVVGEPIDELLGRWAASLYIDDRFPGVSGLLTLPSWNLYDIEQGLVQTARLQPYEYSFADASREVSVRAGSSAYFLVSGSRVATAIRATSPNGAPLPAPMRMWIARVQ
;
A
#
# COMPACT_ATOMS: atom_id res chain seq x y z
N MET A 1 -51.00 24.18 -22.57
CA MET A 1 -50.02 24.53 -21.53
C MET A 1 -50.19 23.53 -20.40
N ASN A 2 -49.31 22.53 -20.35
CA ASN A 2 -49.56 21.25 -19.70
C ASN A 2 -48.84 21.11 -18.35
N ARG A 3 -49.63 20.89 -17.31
CA ARG A 3 -49.49 19.80 -16.32
C ARG A 3 -50.86 19.08 -16.34
N PRO A 4 -51.04 17.75 -16.10
CA PRO A 4 -50.40 16.88 -15.08
C PRO A 4 -50.08 15.44 -15.63
N SER A 5 -49.59 14.42 -14.90
CA SER A 5 -50.35 13.62 -13.92
C SER A 5 -49.58 12.34 -13.49
N TYR A 6 -49.77 11.97 -12.22
CA TYR A 6 -49.33 10.75 -11.54
C TYR A 6 -50.21 9.54 -11.90
N ARG A 7 -49.65 8.31 -11.85
CA ARG A 7 -50.35 7.09 -11.35
C ARG A 7 -49.37 6.09 -10.72
N LEU A 8 -49.57 5.84 -9.42
CA LEU A 8 -49.22 4.58 -8.74
C LEU A 8 -50.17 3.46 -9.20
N SER A 9 -49.66 2.23 -9.31
CA SER A 9 -50.39 1.00 -9.00
C SER A 9 -49.41 -0.12 -8.63
N ALA A 10 -49.67 -0.77 -7.50
CA ALA A 10 -48.98 -1.94 -6.95
C ALA A 10 -49.78 -3.24 -7.19
N ALA A 11 -49.14 -4.39 -6.90
CA ALA A 11 -49.60 -5.80 -6.91
C ALA A 11 -49.57 -6.51 -8.29
N LEU A 12 -49.04 -7.73 -8.44
CA LEU A 12 -49.20 -8.92 -7.59
C LEU A 12 -48.02 -9.90 -7.80
N LEU A 13 -47.54 -10.53 -6.71
CA LEU A 13 -46.67 -11.72 -6.74
C LEU A 13 -47.41 -12.92 -7.37
N ALA A 14 -46.71 -13.69 -8.19
CA ALA A 14 -46.93 -15.13 -8.36
C ALA A 14 -45.57 -15.83 -8.43
N ALA A 15 -45.34 -16.78 -7.52
CA ALA A 15 -44.18 -17.67 -7.47
C ALA A 15 -44.46 -18.97 -8.25
N ILE A 16 -43.41 -19.82 -8.39
CA ILE A 16 -43.32 -21.21 -8.94
C ILE A 16 -42.78 -21.21 -10.39
N ALA A 17 -41.72 -21.92 -10.79
CA ALA A 17 -40.82 -22.90 -10.16
C ALA A 17 -39.51 -22.99 -10.97
N LEU A 18 -38.50 -23.60 -10.34
CA LEU A 18 -37.25 -24.12 -10.91
C LEU A 18 -37.39 -24.66 -12.34
N GLY A 19 -36.67 -24.03 -13.26
CA GLY A 19 -36.21 -24.61 -14.51
C GLY A 19 -34.72 -24.37 -14.60
N ALA A 20 -33.93 -25.23 -13.95
CA ALA A 20 -32.52 -25.36 -14.25
C ALA A 20 -32.40 -25.89 -15.68
N CYS A 21 -32.26 -24.97 -16.64
CA CYS A 21 -31.59 -25.25 -17.90
C CYS A 21 -30.19 -24.65 -17.75
N GLY A 22 -29.20 -25.52 -17.58
CA GLY A 22 -27.81 -25.11 -17.53
C GLY A 22 -27.36 -24.59 -18.89
N ASP A 23 -27.15 -23.29 -19.01
CA ASP A 23 -26.14 -22.80 -19.94
C ASP A 23 -24.79 -22.95 -19.25
N SER A 24 -24.17 -24.07 -19.60
CA SER A 24 -22.82 -24.48 -19.25
C SER A 24 -21.82 -23.72 -20.11
N THR A 25 -21.78 -22.39 -19.95
CA THR A 25 -20.66 -21.59 -20.43
C THR A 25 -20.14 -20.77 -19.26
N GLY A 26 -19.05 -21.23 -18.65
CA GLY A 26 -18.20 -20.33 -17.85
C GLY A 26 -17.80 -19.10 -18.69
N PRO A 27 -17.26 -18.04 -18.07
CA PRO A 27 -16.85 -16.84 -18.81
C PRO A 27 -15.96 -17.25 -20.00
N ASP A 28 -16.38 -16.89 -21.21
CA ASP A 28 -15.63 -17.17 -22.44
C ASP A 28 -14.35 -16.34 -22.41
N THR A 29 -13.24 -17.00 -22.08
CA THR A 29 -11.94 -16.37 -21.92
C THR A 29 -11.33 -15.93 -23.25
N ASN A 30 -11.86 -16.40 -24.39
CA ASN A 30 -11.39 -16.07 -25.73
C ASN A 30 -12.21 -14.99 -26.44
N ARG A 31 -13.32 -14.52 -25.84
CA ARG A 31 -14.16 -13.47 -26.39
C ARG A 31 -13.68 -12.09 -25.93
N VAL A 32 -13.48 -11.17 -26.88
CA VAL A 32 -13.20 -9.77 -26.58
C VAL A 32 -14.49 -9.03 -26.24
N GLU A 33 -14.53 -8.38 -25.09
CA GLU A 33 -15.64 -7.54 -24.62
C GLU A 33 -15.33 -6.04 -24.71
N SER A 34 -14.06 -5.67 -24.49
CA SER A 34 -13.57 -4.29 -24.57
C SER A 34 -12.16 -4.23 -25.18
N VAL A 35 -11.75 -3.03 -25.61
CA VAL A 35 -10.41 -2.75 -26.15
C VAL A 35 -9.79 -1.65 -25.30
N GLU A 36 -8.48 -1.78 -25.05
CA GLU A 36 -7.69 -0.77 -24.38
C GLU A 36 -6.55 -0.33 -25.31
N ILE A 37 -6.28 0.97 -25.39
CA ILE A 37 -5.23 1.58 -26.22
C ILE A 37 -4.17 2.20 -25.32
N SER A 38 -2.89 2.07 -25.68
CA SER A 38 -1.77 2.71 -25.00
C SER A 38 -0.74 3.24 -26.00
N PRO A 39 -0.12 4.43 -25.78
CA PRO A 39 -0.44 5.42 -24.73
C PRO A 39 -1.81 6.09 -24.93
N ASP A 40 -2.42 6.58 -23.85
CA ASP A 40 -3.67 7.34 -23.91
C ASP A 40 -3.41 8.82 -24.24
N ASN A 41 -4.23 9.37 -25.12
CA ASN A 41 -4.21 10.76 -25.61
C ASN A 41 -2.80 11.38 -25.86
N PRO A 42 -1.96 10.79 -26.74
CA PRO A 42 -0.60 11.27 -26.92
C PRO A 42 -0.55 12.66 -27.54
N THR A 43 0.47 13.43 -27.15
CA THR A 43 0.80 14.72 -27.75
C THR A 43 2.14 14.61 -28.48
N MET A 44 2.22 15.12 -29.70
CA MET A 44 3.39 15.04 -30.58
C MET A 44 3.56 16.33 -31.39
N PHE A 45 4.69 16.52 -32.06
CA PHE A 45 4.90 17.60 -33.01
C PHE A 45 4.68 17.14 -34.46
N VAL A 46 4.45 18.11 -35.35
CA VAL A 46 4.43 17.85 -36.79
C VAL A 46 5.74 17.17 -37.22
N GLY A 47 5.62 16.05 -37.93
CA GLY A 47 6.73 15.23 -38.42
C GLY A 47 7.18 14.11 -37.47
N GLU A 48 6.71 14.07 -36.23
CA GLU A 48 7.01 12.98 -35.30
C GLU A 48 6.14 11.75 -35.57
N GLU A 49 6.50 10.62 -34.96
CA GLU A 49 5.74 9.38 -34.99
C GLU A 49 5.53 8.83 -33.57
N VAL A 50 4.36 8.25 -33.30
CA VAL A 50 4.01 7.62 -32.02
C VAL A 50 3.41 6.24 -32.30
N GLN A 51 3.93 5.22 -31.63
CA GLN A 51 3.40 3.87 -31.72
C GLN A 51 2.26 3.66 -30.72
N LEU A 52 1.05 3.42 -31.21
CA LEU A 52 -0.07 2.96 -30.39
C LEU A 52 -0.15 1.44 -30.38
N THR A 53 -0.53 0.87 -29.24
CA THR A 53 -0.81 -0.55 -29.08
C THR A 53 -2.24 -0.72 -28.57
N ALA A 54 -2.90 -1.82 -28.94
CA ALA A 54 -4.24 -2.12 -28.48
C ALA A 54 -4.34 -3.58 -28.05
N ARG A 55 -5.04 -3.83 -26.94
CA ARG A 55 -5.32 -5.17 -26.43
C ARG A 55 -6.81 -5.36 -26.21
N GLY A 56 -7.33 -6.51 -26.63
CA GLY A 56 -8.70 -6.91 -26.36
C GLY A 56 -8.79 -7.55 -24.98
N LEU A 57 -9.78 -7.19 -24.17
CA LEU A 57 -10.02 -7.74 -22.85
C LEU A 57 -11.32 -8.57 -22.86
N ASN A 58 -11.34 -9.69 -22.15
CA ASN A 58 -12.53 -10.51 -21.98
C ASN A 58 -13.45 -10.01 -20.86
N SER A 59 -14.56 -10.71 -20.62
CA SER A 59 -15.55 -10.35 -19.58
C SER A 59 -15.00 -10.36 -18.15
N SER A 60 -13.84 -10.97 -17.93
CA SER A 60 -13.11 -11.01 -16.66
C SER A 60 -11.97 -9.98 -16.60
N GLY A 61 -11.84 -9.10 -17.61
CA GLY A 61 -10.80 -8.07 -17.69
C GLY A 61 -9.42 -8.57 -18.09
N GLN A 62 -9.28 -9.83 -18.50
CA GLN A 62 -7.99 -10.40 -18.92
C GLN A 62 -7.75 -10.19 -20.41
N ALA A 63 -6.50 -9.98 -20.79
CA ALA A 63 -6.12 -9.81 -22.20
C ALA A 63 -6.33 -11.10 -23.00
N VAL A 64 -6.97 -10.98 -24.16
CA VAL A 64 -7.18 -12.06 -25.13
C VAL A 64 -5.99 -12.12 -26.08
N SER A 65 -5.26 -13.24 -26.09
CA SER A 65 -4.06 -13.41 -26.91
C SER A 65 -4.37 -13.71 -28.38
N GLY A 66 -3.42 -13.40 -29.28
CA GLY A 66 -3.52 -13.71 -30.71
C GLY A 66 -4.48 -12.83 -31.52
N LYS A 67 -4.99 -11.74 -30.92
CA LYS A 67 -5.86 -10.76 -31.57
C LYS A 67 -5.03 -9.55 -32.02
N SER A 68 -5.29 -9.06 -33.24
CA SER A 68 -4.64 -7.88 -33.79
C SER A 68 -5.65 -6.76 -33.97
N ALA A 69 -5.24 -5.51 -33.71
CA ALA A 69 -6.10 -4.36 -33.89
C ALA A 69 -6.01 -3.79 -35.30
N SER A 70 -7.16 -3.36 -35.83
CA SER A 70 -7.21 -2.45 -36.99
C SER A 70 -7.39 -1.01 -36.52
N TRP A 71 -6.61 -0.09 -37.09
CA TRP A 71 -6.55 1.30 -36.68
C TRP A 71 -7.13 2.25 -37.74
N SER A 72 -7.77 3.33 -37.29
CA SER A 72 -8.25 4.41 -38.16
C SER A 72 -8.08 5.77 -37.50
N SER A 73 -7.97 6.83 -38.30
CA SER A 73 -7.90 8.22 -37.83
C SER A 73 -9.11 9.01 -38.30
N SER A 74 -9.69 9.81 -37.41
CA SER A 74 -10.77 10.74 -37.73
C SER A 74 -10.30 11.89 -38.63
N ASN A 75 -8.99 12.20 -38.62
CA ASN A 75 -8.39 13.25 -39.45
C ASN A 75 -6.94 12.89 -39.82
N PRO A 76 -6.73 12.09 -40.89
CA PRO A 76 -5.40 11.71 -41.36
C PRO A 76 -4.51 12.89 -41.78
N GLY A 77 -5.08 14.05 -42.10
CA GLY A 77 -4.33 15.27 -42.44
C GLY A 77 -3.74 15.98 -41.21
N THR A 78 -4.21 15.65 -40.01
CA THR A 78 -3.64 16.10 -38.73
C THR A 78 -2.75 15.01 -38.15
N ALA A 79 -3.26 13.77 -38.01
CA ALA A 79 -2.47 12.61 -37.59
C ALA A 79 -2.90 11.39 -38.40
N SER A 80 -2.00 10.83 -39.20
CA SER A 80 -2.23 9.59 -39.95
C SER A 80 -1.87 8.39 -39.09
N VAL A 81 -2.47 7.22 -39.33
CA VAL A 81 -2.14 5.99 -38.58
C VAL A 81 -2.03 4.80 -39.53
N THR A 82 -1.07 3.92 -39.30
CA THR A 82 -0.93 2.66 -40.03
C THR A 82 -1.99 1.65 -39.57
N ALA A 83 -2.84 1.23 -40.51
CA ALA A 83 -4.04 0.44 -40.21
C ALA A 83 -3.78 -0.89 -39.49
N SER A 84 -2.65 -1.57 -39.75
CA SER A 84 -2.31 -2.88 -39.17
C SER A 84 -1.23 -2.81 -38.09
N GLY A 85 -0.75 -1.61 -37.77
CA GLY A 85 0.43 -1.42 -36.92
C GLY A 85 0.21 -0.45 -35.77
N GLY A 86 -0.68 0.53 -35.90
CA GLY A 86 -0.91 1.55 -34.87
C GLY A 86 0.16 2.65 -34.81
N LEU A 87 1.11 2.69 -35.75
CA LEU A 87 2.08 3.78 -35.86
C LEU A 87 1.37 5.03 -36.41
N VAL A 88 1.32 6.08 -35.58
CA VAL A 88 0.71 7.38 -35.88
C VAL A 88 1.80 8.35 -36.32
N THR A 89 1.59 9.09 -37.42
CA THR A 89 2.50 10.15 -37.89
C THR A 89 1.80 11.51 -37.79
N GLY A 90 2.45 12.50 -37.17
CA GLY A 90 1.94 13.86 -37.05
C GLY A 90 2.11 14.64 -38.35
N VAL A 91 1.00 15.04 -38.99
CA VAL A 91 1.02 15.66 -40.33
C VAL A 91 0.84 17.19 -40.24
N ALA A 92 -0.07 17.66 -39.39
CA ALA A 92 -0.35 19.08 -39.20
C ALA A 92 -0.86 19.35 -37.79
N ALA A 93 -0.65 20.56 -37.28
CA ALA A 93 -1.10 20.93 -35.95
C ALA A 93 -2.64 20.85 -35.82
N GLY A 94 -3.13 20.32 -34.70
CA GLY A 94 -4.55 20.07 -34.45
C GLY A 94 -4.76 18.81 -33.62
N THR A 95 -6.01 18.33 -33.53
CA THR A 95 -6.34 17.07 -32.86
C THR A 95 -7.01 16.07 -33.81
N ALA A 96 -6.76 14.78 -33.60
CA ALA A 96 -7.39 13.68 -34.33
C ALA A 96 -7.72 12.54 -33.36
N GLN A 97 -8.90 11.92 -33.50
CA GLN A 97 -9.19 10.68 -32.77
C GLN A 97 -8.65 9.48 -33.54
N ILE A 98 -7.89 8.64 -32.87
CA ILE A 98 -7.40 7.37 -33.39
C ILE A 98 -8.20 6.24 -32.73
N THR A 99 -8.82 5.39 -33.56
CA THR A 99 -9.69 4.29 -33.12
C THR A 99 -9.04 2.96 -33.43
N ALA A 100 -8.93 2.10 -32.40
CA ALA A 100 -8.57 0.70 -32.56
C ALA A 100 -9.83 -0.17 -32.52
N GLU A 101 -9.89 -1.15 -33.41
CA GLU A 101 -10.93 -2.19 -33.41
C GLU A 101 -10.30 -3.58 -33.28
N ILE A 102 -10.84 -4.40 -32.37
CA ILE A 102 -10.50 -5.81 -32.20
C ILE A 102 -11.81 -6.60 -32.09
N ASP A 103 -12.03 -7.56 -32.99
CA ASP A 103 -13.22 -8.43 -33.01
C ASP A 103 -14.56 -7.65 -32.90
N GLY A 104 -14.68 -6.51 -33.58
CA GLY A 104 -15.88 -5.66 -33.60
C GLY A 104 -16.09 -4.80 -32.35
N LYS A 105 -15.15 -4.81 -31.40
CA LYS A 105 -15.11 -3.90 -30.25
C LYS A 105 -14.12 -2.78 -30.54
N THR A 106 -14.45 -1.55 -30.14
CA THR A 106 -13.63 -0.38 -30.41
C THR A 106 -13.25 0.38 -29.15
N ALA A 107 -12.11 1.07 -29.22
CA ALA A 107 -11.70 2.12 -28.31
C ALA A 107 -11.08 3.26 -29.11
N SER A 108 -11.10 4.48 -28.57
CA SER A 108 -10.56 5.67 -29.25
C SER A 108 -9.73 6.51 -28.30
N VAL A 109 -8.64 7.09 -28.81
CA VAL A 109 -7.77 8.04 -28.10
C VAL A 109 -7.61 9.32 -28.92
N THR A 110 -7.42 10.47 -28.26
CA THR A 110 -7.21 11.75 -28.93
C THR A 110 -5.73 12.05 -29.09
N VAL A 111 -5.23 12.07 -30.32
CA VAL A 111 -3.88 12.54 -30.64
C VAL A 111 -3.90 14.05 -30.81
N THR A 112 -3.01 14.74 -30.11
CA THR A 112 -2.79 16.19 -30.29
C THR A 112 -1.46 16.42 -30.99
N VAL A 113 -1.48 17.07 -32.15
CA VAL A 113 -0.29 17.44 -32.91
C VAL A 113 -0.05 18.94 -32.74
N ASN A 114 1.14 19.31 -32.29
CA ASN A 114 1.57 20.70 -32.11
C ASN A 114 2.45 21.15 -33.27
N VAL A 115 2.52 22.46 -33.51
CA VAL A 115 3.46 23.04 -34.47
C VAL A 115 4.90 22.67 -34.12
N ALA A 116 5.69 22.27 -35.12
CA ALA A 116 7.14 22.17 -34.95
C ALA A 116 7.68 23.56 -34.54
N GLY A 117 8.51 23.62 -33.51
CA GLY A 117 9.05 24.89 -33.04
C GLY A 117 10.10 25.46 -33.98
N VAL A 118 10.38 26.75 -33.87
CA VAL A 118 11.49 27.40 -34.58
C VAL A 118 12.79 27.02 -33.86
N LYS A 119 13.81 26.59 -34.61
CA LYS A 119 15.14 26.25 -34.08
C LYS A 119 15.71 27.48 -33.34
N PRO A 120 15.91 27.41 -32.01
CA PRO A 120 16.49 28.53 -31.26
C PRO A 120 18.00 28.63 -31.51
N THR A 121 18.55 29.83 -31.35
CA THR A 121 20.01 30.07 -31.39
C THR A 121 20.50 30.46 -30.01
N VAL A 122 21.50 29.74 -29.48
CA VAL A 122 22.10 30.04 -28.17
C VAL A 122 23.36 30.87 -28.35
N THR A 123 23.42 32.05 -27.74
CA THR A 123 24.56 32.97 -27.84
C THR A 123 25.41 33.02 -26.57
N GLY A 124 24.88 32.60 -25.42
CA GLY A 124 25.63 32.58 -24.17
C GLY A 124 24.91 31.90 -23.01
N VAL A 125 25.69 31.45 -22.02
CA VAL A 125 25.20 30.90 -20.75
C VAL A 125 26.01 31.47 -19.59
N THR A 126 25.34 32.01 -18.57
CA THR A 126 25.97 32.66 -17.40
C THR A 126 25.25 32.27 -16.11
N PRO A 127 25.95 31.94 -15.01
CA PRO A 127 27.41 31.86 -14.88
C PRO A 127 28.00 30.62 -15.59
N THR A 128 29.27 30.71 -15.96
CA THR A 128 30.09 29.55 -16.37
C THR A 128 31.34 29.54 -15.47
N PRO A 129 31.72 28.42 -14.85
CA PRO A 129 31.06 27.09 -14.88
C PRO A 129 29.67 27.10 -14.22
N LEU A 130 28.80 26.22 -14.71
CA LEU A 130 27.49 25.92 -14.15
C LEU A 130 27.63 25.15 -12.83
N VAL A 131 26.72 25.40 -11.89
CA VAL A 131 26.69 24.70 -10.59
C VAL A 131 25.31 24.07 -10.42
N PRO A 132 25.19 22.73 -10.29
CA PRO A 132 23.90 22.07 -10.08
C PRO A 132 23.10 22.69 -8.94
N GLY A 133 21.79 22.86 -9.17
CA GLY A 133 20.87 23.46 -8.19
C GLY A 133 20.84 24.99 -8.16
N THR A 134 21.77 25.68 -8.82
CA THR A 134 21.77 27.16 -8.93
C THR A 134 21.04 27.64 -10.17
N ILE A 135 20.65 28.92 -10.19
CA ILE A 135 20.04 29.55 -11.37
C ILE A 135 21.13 30.01 -12.34
N ALA A 136 21.02 29.59 -13.60
CA ALA A 136 21.77 30.11 -14.73
C ALA A 136 20.83 30.80 -15.73
N THR A 137 21.39 31.68 -16.55
CA THR A 137 20.70 32.38 -17.64
C THR A 137 21.32 31.98 -18.96
N LEU A 138 20.50 31.48 -19.87
CA LEU A 138 20.81 31.31 -21.28
C LEU A 138 20.31 32.54 -22.05
N THR A 139 21.13 33.09 -22.94
CA THR A 139 20.74 34.15 -23.88
C THR A 139 20.78 33.64 -25.31
N GLY A 140 19.90 34.16 -26.15
CA GLY A 140 19.76 33.65 -27.51
C GLY A 140 18.75 34.42 -28.36
N GLU A 141 18.50 33.88 -29.54
CA GLU A 141 17.47 34.32 -30.48
C GLU A 141 16.45 33.18 -30.71
N ASP A 142 15.25 33.55 -31.15
CA ASP A 142 14.12 32.64 -31.36
C ASP A 142 13.78 31.80 -30.13
N LEU A 143 14.05 32.32 -28.92
CA LEU A 143 13.57 31.75 -27.67
C LEU A 143 12.09 32.11 -27.47
N THR A 144 11.42 31.37 -26.61
CA THR A 144 10.00 31.53 -26.32
C THR A 144 9.73 31.30 -24.83
N THR A 145 8.53 31.65 -24.38
CA THR A 145 8.11 31.38 -23.00
C THR A 145 7.97 29.88 -22.69
N THR A 146 7.99 29.02 -23.71
CA THR A 146 7.91 27.55 -23.58
C THR A 146 9.22 26.84 -23.92
N THR A 147 10.30 27.59 -24.20
CA THR A 147 11.61 27.02 -24.46
C THR A 147 12.05 26.16 -23.28
N GLN A 148 12.43 24.92 -23.57
CA GLN A 148 12.98 23.97 -22.60
C GLN A 148 14.51 24.01 -22.69
N ILE A 149 15.18 23.82 -21.56
CA ILE A 149 16.64 23.75 -21.50
C ILE A 149 17.07 22.34 -21.11
N TYR A 150 18.10 21.83 -21.78
CA TYR A 150 18.74 20.56 -21.48
C TYR A 150 20.23 20.80 -21.24
N VAL A 151 20.77 20.20 -20.18
CA VAL A 151 22.22 20.17 -19.92
C VAL A 151 22.62 18.70 -19.94
N ASN A 152 23.52 18.30 -20.83
CA ASN A 152 23.87 16.89 -21.08
C ASN A 152 22.65 15.97 -21.31
N GLY A 153 21.58 16.50 -21.92
CA GLY A 153 20.33 15.77 -22.12
C GLY A 153 19.44 15.68 -20.87
N ALA A 154 19.91 16.09 -19.68
CA ALA A 154 19.05 16.25 -18.52
C ALA A 154 18.21 17.53 -18.62
N ARG A 155 16.89 17.41 -18.48
CA ARG A 155 15.97 18.55 -18.53
C ARG A 155 16.16 19.45 -17.32
N ALA A 156 16.40 20.73 -17.57
CA ALA A 156 16.52 21.77 -16.56
C ALA A 156 15.15 22.39 -16.23
N PHE A 157 14.98 22.86 -15.00
CA PHE A 157 13.78 23.58 -14.60
C PHE A 157 13.85 25.04 -15.02
N VAL A 158 13.02 25.43 -15.97
CA VAL A 158 12.93 26.82 -16.44
C VAL A 158 12.07 27.63 -15.48
N THR A 159 12.65 28.69 -14.90
CA THR A 159 11.96 29.58 -13.94
C THR A 159 11.41 30.83 -14.60
N GLU A 160 12.09 31.35 -15.63
CA GLU A 160 11.66 32.50 -16.42
C GLU A 160 12.12 32.31 -17.87
N ALA A 161 11.28 32.64 -18.85
CA ALA A 161 11.66 32.58 -20.25
C ALA A 161 10.99 33.71 -21.04
N ASN A 162 11.71 34.29 -21.99
CA ASN A 162 11.23 35.28 -22.93
C ASN A 162 11.96 35.12 -24.28
N ALA A 163 11.70 36.03 -25.22
CA ALA A 163 12.20 35.92 -26.58
C ALA A 163 13.73 35.96 -26.74
N SER A 164 14.47 36.42 -25.72
CA SER A 164 15.92 36.57 -25.79
C SER A 164 16.69 35.95 -24.63
N SER A 165 16.00 35.45 -23.60
CA SER A 165 16.64 34.84 -22.43
C SER A 165 15.77 33.82 -21.73
N VAL A 166 16.42 32.79 -21.16
CA VAL A 166 15.81 31.76 -20.33
C VAL A 166 16.63 31.61 -19.05
N LYS A 167 16.00 31.83 -17.91
CA LYS A 167 16.55 31.46 -16.60
C LYS A 167 16.12 30.05 -16.24
N PHE A 168 17.07 29.23 -15.83
CA PHE A 168 16.82 27.84 -15.46
C PHE A 168 17.67 27.43 -14.26
N GLN A 169 17.14 26.52 -13.46
CA GLN A 169 17.91 25.82 -12.44
C GLN A 169 18.76 24.74 -13.12
N VAL A 170 20.07 24.79 -12.92
CA VAL A 170 21.01 23.82 -13.50
C VAL A 170 20.68 22.42 -12.95
N PRO A 171 20.43 21.42 -13.81
CA PRO A 171 20.10 20.08 -13.38
C PRO A 171 21.32 19.36 -12.80
N CYS A 172 21.07 18.28 -12.06
CA CYS A 172 22.10 17.39 -11.56
C CYS A 172 22.68 16.56 -12.71
N VAL A 173 23.89 16.90 -13.15
CA VAL A 173 24.63 16.22 -14.23
C VAL A 173 26.06 15.94 -13.79
N ALA A 174 26.78 15.06 -14.47
CA ALA A 174 28.16 14.75 -14.15
C ALA A 174 29.05 16.02 -14.27
N PRO A 175 30.04 16.19 -13.39
CA PRO A 175 30.96 17.31 -13.49
C PRO A 175 31.87 17.20 -14.71
N GLY A 176 32.28 18.34 -15.27
CA GLY A 176 33.19 18.40 -16.42
C GLY A 176 32.62 19.19 -17.60
N ALA A 177 33.03 18.82 -18.81
CA ALA A 177 32.51 19.42 -20.03
C ALA A 177 31.01 19.13 -20.17
N ALA A 178 30.24 20.13 -20.58
CA ALA A 178 28.80 20.02 -20.71
C ALA A 178 28.30 20.65 -22.01
N SER A 179 27.19 20.11 -22.51
CA SER A 179 26.43 20.66 -23.63
C SER A 179 25.11 21.25 -23.11
N VAL A 180 24.84 22.51 -23.46
CA VAL A 180 23.56 23.17 -23.17
C VAL A 180 22.77 23.32 -24.48
N VAL A 181 21.55 22.80 -24.49
CA VAL A 181 20.65 22.84 -25.65
C VAL A 181 19.34 23.53 -25.24
N ALA A 182 18.90 24.48 -26.06
CA ALA A 182 17.56 25.05 -25.97
C ALA A 182 16.64 24.34 -26.97
N ARG A 183 15.42 23.98 -26.55
CA ARG A 183 14.43 23.26 -27.36
C ARG A 183 13.12 24.03 -27.42
N ASN A 184 12.65 24.27 -28.65
CA ASN A 184 11.30 24.77 -28.92
C ASN A 184 10.51 23.69 -29.64
N GLY A 185 9.48 23.15 -28.99
CA GLY A 185 8.76 22.01 -29.55
C GLY A 185 9.70 20.84 -29.85
N SER A 186 9.76 20.41 -31.11
CA SER A 186 10.71 19.38 -31.59
C SER A 186 12.05 19.92 -32.10
N ALA A 187 12.27 21.26 -32.11
CA ALA A 187 13.47 21.87 -32.69
C ALA A 187 14.51 22.22 -31.62
N ASP A 188 15.71 21.67 -31.77
CA ASP A 188 16.87 21.89 -30.90
C ASP A 188 17.83 22.93 -31.47
N SER A 189 18.37 23.78 -30.60
CA SER A 189 19.54 24.60 -30.92
C SER A 189 20.75 23.74 -31.22
N ASP A 190 21.77 24.34 -31.83
CA ASP A 190 23.11 23.75 -31.76
C ASP A 190 23.57 23.70 -30.29
N ALA A 191 24.39 22.70 -29.97
CA ALA A 191 24.93 22.50 -28.63
C ALA A 191 25.86 23.66 -28.24
N PHE A 192 25.53 24.37 -27.16
CA PHE A 192 26.41 25.37 -26.56
C PHE A 192 27.37 24.71 -25.57
N ALA A 193 28.67 24.85 -25.80
CA ALA A 193 29.69 24.27 -24.93
C ALA A 193 29.78 25.06 -23.60
N ALA A 194 29.66 24.33 -22.48
CA ALA A 194 29.80 24.85 -21.14
C ALA A 194 30.64 23.90 -20.27
N THR A 195 30.81 24.26 -19.01
CA THR A 195 31.41 23.38 -17.99
C THR A 195 30.51 23.35 -16.76
N VAL A 196 30.43 22.19 -16.11
CA VAL A 196 29.70 21.97 -14.86
C VAL A 196 30.69 21.67 -13.76
N ASN A 197 30.61 22.42 -12.66
CA ASN A 197 31.41 22.17 -11.47
C ASN A 197 30.93 20.93 -10.73
N ALA A 198 31.89 20.24 -10.10
CA ALA A 198 31.58 19.25 -9.08
C ALA A 198 30.95 19.93 -7.87
N THR A 199 29.82 19.40 -7.43
CA THR A 199 29.27 19.64 -6.11
C THR A 199 29.85 18.57 -5.19
N PRO A 200 30.55 18.95 -4.10
CA PRO A 200 31.13 17.97 -3.18
C PRO A 200 30.07 17.00 -2.66
N SER A 201 30.28 15.70 -2.88
CA SER A 201 29.56 14.62 -2.22
C SER A 201 30.55 13.77 -1.42
N ALA A 202 30.18 13.33 -0.24
CA ALA A 202 31.02 12.41 0.51
C ALA A 202 31.10 11.06 -0.26
N PRO A 203 32.25 10.37 -0.32
CA PRO A 203 32.31 9.03 -0.89
C PRO A 203 31.40 8.07 -0.11
N MET A 204 30.83 7.06 -0.76
CA MET A 204 30.04 6.00 -0.11
C MET A 204 30.84 4.71 -0.03
N GLY A 205 31.07 4.20 1.17
CA GLY A 205 31.58 2.85 1.42
C GLY A 205 30.51 1.78 1.20
N VAL A 206 30.93 0.52 1.09
CA VAL A 206 30.00 -0.62 1.04
C VAL A 206 29.23 -0.68 2.36
N GLY A 207 27.91 -0.78 2.28
CA GLY A 207 26.99 -0.73 3.41
C GLY A 207 26.50 0.67 3.78
N ASP A 208 27.07 1.73 3.18
CA ASP A 208 26.61 3.10 3.42
C ASP A 208 25.22 3.32 2.85
N PHE A 209 24.39 4.02 3.62
CA PHE A 209 23.04 4.45 3.26
C PHE A 209 22.93 5.97 3.38
N ARG A 210 22.18 6.60 2.47
CA ARG A 210 21.87 8.03 2.53
C ARG A 210 20.46 8.31 2.04
N THR A 211 19.79 9.24 2.71
CA THR A 211 18.58 9.88 2.21
C THR A 211 18.90 11.27 1.71
N LEU A 212 18.38 11.61 0.53
CA LEU A 212 18.51 12.91 -0.09
C LEU A 212 17.14 13.58 -0.13
N SER A 213 17.07 14.76 0.49
CA SER A 213 15.95 15.69 0.40
C SER A 213 16.35 16.91 -0.44
N GLY A 214 15.38 17.59 -1.07
CA GLY A 214 15.62 18.82 -1.83
C GLY A 214 16.00 18.60 -3.29
N THR A 215 17.30 18.60 -3.63
CA THR A 215 17.74 18.52 -5.04
C THR A 215 17.78 17.10 -5.60
N HIS A 216 17.63 16.08 -4.73
CA HIS A 216 17.64 14.65 -5.07
C HIS A 216 18.78 14.31 -6.04
N CYS A 217 19.98 14.79 -5.73
CA CYS A 217 21.14 14.75 -6.60
C CYS A 217 22.33 14.10 -5.90
N LEU A 218 22.97 13.16 -6.58
CA LEU A 218 24.22 12.55 -6.14
C LEU A 218 25.22 12.51 -7.28
N GLN A 219 26.32 13.25 -7.16
CA GLN A 219 27.48 13.09 -8.04
C GLN A 219 28.44 12.06 -7.42
N LEU A 220 28.94 11.14 -8.23
CA LEU A 220 29.86 10.09 -7.84
C LEU A 220 31.12 10.19 -8.70
N SER A 221 32.30 10.17 -8.07
CA SER A 221 33.60 10.21 -8.76
C SER A 221 33.99 8.84 -9.30
N ALA A 222 34.56 8.73 -10.49
CA ALA A 222 34.86 7.45 -11.16
C ALA A 222 35.40 6.34 -10.23
N ALA A 223 34.93 5.11 -10.42
CA ALA A 223 35.30 3.95 -9.63
C ALA A 223 35.24 2.66 -10.47
N GLY A 224 35.78 1.57 -9.91
CA GLY A 224 35.65 0.23 -10.48
C GLY A 224 34.22 -0.30 -10.39
N ASN A 225 34.07 -1.63 -10.43
CA ASN A 225 32.75 -2.25 -10.30
C ASN A 225 32.14 -1.97 -8.93
N GLU A 226 30.97 -1.35 -8.92
CA GLU A 226 30.16 -1.08 -7.73
C GLU A 226 28.70 -1.46 -8.01
N THR A 227 27.93 -1.67 -6.95
CA THR A 227 26.48 -1.91 -7.05
C THR A 227 25.75 -1.04 -6.03
N TYR A 228 24.71 -0.34 -6.48
CA TYR A 228 23.85 0.51 -5.66
C TYR A 228 22.41 0.06 -5.79
N VAL A 229 21.71 0.05 -4.65
CA VAL A 229 20.25 -0.04 -4.61
C VAL A 229 19.74 1.35 -4.26
N ILE A 230 18.85 1.87 -5.09
CA ILE A 230 18.38 3.24 -5.02
C ILE A 230 16.87 3.20 -5.03
N GLY A 231 16.23 4.06 -4.23
CA GLY A 231 14.81 4.26 -4.35
C GLY A 231 14.40 5.70 -4.33
N VAL A 232 13.30 5.97 -5.03
CA VAL A 232 12.60 7.25 -4.99
C VAL A 232 11.28 6.99 -4.28
N GLN A 233 11.10 7.60 -3.12
CA GLN A 233 10.04 7.29 -2.17
C GLN A 233 9.17 8.51 -1.85
N SER A 234 7.88 8.28 -1.62
CA SER A 234 6.99 9.27 -1.00
C SER A 234 6.81 8.97 0.48
N VAL A 235 7.11 9.95 1.34
CA VAL A 235 6.88 9.88 2.79
C VAL A 235 5.55 10.56 3.20
N SER A 236 4.62 10.69 2.25
CA SER A 236 3.28 11.20 2.52
C SER A 236 2.35 10.11 3.01
N GLU A 237 1.47 10.44 3.97
CA GLU A 237 0.30 9.63 4.31
C GLU A 237 -0.96 10.07 3.54
N ASN A 238 -0.85 11.06 2.65
CA ASN A 238 -1.95 11.41 1.75
C ASN A 238 -2.00 10.39 0.61
N GLU A 239 -2.77 9.32 0.82
CA GLU A 239 -3.19 8.28 -0.11
C GLU A 239 -3.45 8.70 -1.58
N SER A 240 -3.99 9.90 -1.81
CA SER A 240 -4.28 10.41 -3.15
C SER A 240 -3.02 10.91 -3.87
N SER A 241 -1.93 11.10 -3.15
CA SER A 241 -0.67 11.58 -3.69
C SER A 241 -0.06 10.55 -4.64
N LEU A 242 0.06 10.94 -5.90
CA LEU A 242 0.78 10.23 -6.94
C LEU A 242 1.69 11.25 -7.65
N THR A 243 2.99 11.11 -7.47
CA THR A 243 3.97 12.08 -7.96
C THR A 243 4.74 11.51 -9.16
N PRO A 244 4.60 12.10 -10.36
CA PRO A 244 5.46 11.76 -11.49
C PRO A 244 6.92 12.13 -11.21
N VAL A 245 7.84 11.22 -11.50
CA VAL A 245 9.27 11.36 -11.28
C VAL A 245 10.03 10.86 -12.51
N VAL A 246 11.06 11.60 -12.89
CA VAL A 246 12.12 11.15 -13.79
C VAL A 246 13.33 10.80 -12.96
N PHE A 247 13.64 9.51 -12.87
CA PHE A 247 14.95 9.02 -12.41
C PHE A 247 15.93 9.11 -13.56
N GLY A 248 17.17 9.53 -13.30
CA GLY A 248 18.18 9.59 -14.35
C GLY A 248 19.60 9.37 -13.87
N ILE A 249 20.39 8.81 -14.77
CA ILE A 249 21.83 8.59 -14.68
C ILE A 249 22.47 9.43 -15.79
N ASP A 250 23.48 10.21 -15.45
CA ASP A 250 24.24 11.07 -16.37
C ASP A 250 25.72 10.75 -16.19
N ALA A 251 26.34 10.18 -17.21
CA ALA A 251 27.74 9.78 -17.26
C ALA A 251 28.58 10.87 -17.92
N ALA A 252 29.70 11.22 -17.29
CA ALA A 252 30.63 12.19 -17.86
C ALA A 252 31.07 11.78 -19.28
N GLY A 253 30.93 12.71 -20.23
CA GLY A 253 31.24 12.46 -21.65
C GLY A 253 30.12 11.79 -22.44
N GLY A 254 28.94 11.55 -21.85
CA GLY A 254 27.78 11.00 -22.55
C GLY A 254 27.93 9.52 -22.87
N ALA A 255 28.46 8.73 -21.93
CA ALA A 255 28.72 7.31 -22.16
C ALA A 255 27.38 6.54 -22.26
N THR A 256 27.06 6.03 -23.45
CA THR A 256 25.81 5.28 -23.70
C THR A 256 25.97 3.77 -23.57
N ASP A 257 27.20 3.27 -23.63
CA ASP A 257 27.52 1.84 -23.57
C ASP A 257 28.42 1.54 -22.36
N ALA A 258 27.81 1.20 -21.24
CA ALA A 258 28.51 0.67 -20.06
C ALA A 258 27.93 -0.72 -19.71
N PRO A 259 28.76 -1.77 -19.59
CA PRO A 259 28.27 -3.09 -19.24
C PRO A 259 27.80 -3.12 -17.78
N MET A 260 26.62 -3.69 -17.54
CA MET A 260 26.20 -4.05 -16.19
C MET A 260 27.12 -5.14 -15.63
N ALA A 261 27.44 -5.04 -14.34
CA ALA A 261 28.07 -6.14 -13.61
C ALA A 261 26.99 -6.97 -12.93
N ALA A 262 27.13 -8.30 -12.96
CA ALA A 262 26.28 -9.17 -12.18
C ALA A 262 26.49 -8.86 -10.68
N ALA A 263 25.42 -8.49 -10.00
CA ALA A 263 25.45 -8.28 -8.56
C ALA A 263 25.75 -9.61 -7.86
N LEU A 264 26.69 -9.60 -6.91
CA LEU A 264 27.08 -10.83 -6.18
C LEU A 264 26.10 -11.07 -5.03
N PHE A 265 25.04 -11.83 -5.29
CA PHE A 265 24.08 -12.22 -4.26
C PHE A 265 24.65 -13.30 -3.33
N ARG A 266 24.14 -13.38 -2.10
CA ARG A 266 24.36 -14.55 -1.25
C ARG A 266 23.74 -15.78 -1.90
N ALA A 267 24.21 -16.97 -1.53
CA ALA A 267 23.54 -18.20 -1.91
C ALA A 267 22.23 -18.35 -1.13
N ALA A 268 21.13 -18.63 -1.83
CA ALA A 268 19.87 -19.03 -1.22
C ALA A 268 19.41 -20.39 -1.76
N PRO A 269 18.65 -21.17 -0.97
CA PRO A 269 18.05 -22.40 -1.44
C PRO A 269 17.21 -22.15 -2.70
N GLN A 270 17.44 -22.95 -3.74
CA GLN A 270 16.54 -22.96 -4.90
C GLN A 270 15.26 -23.68 -4.49
N ARG A 271 14.19 -22.92 -4.31
CA ARG A 271 12.87 -23.39 -3.91
C ARG A 271 11.93 -23.35 -5.14
N GLY A 272 10.92 -24.21 -5.17
CA GLY A 272 9.95 -24.25 -6.28
C GLY A 272 9.05 -23.01 -6.27
N GLY A 273 8.65 -22.48 -7.43
CA GLY A 273 7.87 -21.25 -7.57
C GLY A 273 6.46 -21.33 -6.97
N PHE A 274 6.36 -21.10 -5.67
CA PHE A 274 5.11 -21.07 -4.91
C PHE A 274 4.31 -19.81 -5.26
N SER A 275 3.02 -19.98 -5.51
CA SER A 275 2.07 -18.87 -5.70
C SER A 275 1.49 -18.47 -4.35
N PRO A 276 1.72 -17.23 -3.86
CA PRO A 276 1.19 -16.76 -2.57
C PRO A 276 -0.34 -16.86 -2.47
N VAL A 277 -1.04 -16.64 -3.59
CA VAL A 277 -2.50 -16.73 -3.65
C VAL A 277 -2.86 -18.03 -4.36
N SER A 278 -3.22 -19.05 -3.58
CA SER A 278 -4.05 -20.13 -4.10
C SER A 278 -5.49 -19.64 -4.03
N THR A 279 -6.05 -19.18 -5.14
CA THR A 279 -7.48 -18.81 -5.27
C THR A 279 -8.44 -19.97 -5.01
N ARG A 280 -7.92 -21.15 -4.64
CA ARG A 280 -8.68 -22.36 -4.34
C ARG A 280 -8.85 -22.63 -2.86
N ASP A 281 -8.17 -21.90 -1.97
CA ASP A 281 -8.33 -22.08 -0.52
C ASP A 281 -9.50 -21.21 0.02
N PRO A 282 -10.61 -21.84 0.47
CA PRO A 282 -11.76 -21.11 0.99
C PRO A 282 -11.49 -20.38 2.30
N ASP A 283 -10.52 -20.84 3.10
CA ASP A 283 -10.17 -20.19 4.37
C ASP A 283 -9.46 -18.87 4.12
N ARG A 284 -8.48 -18.87 3.23
CA ARG A 284 -7.80 -17.63 2.81
C ARG A 284 -8.76 -16.63 2.20
N THR A 285 -9.62 -17.08 1.27
CA THR A 285 -10.58 -16.20 0.61
C THR A 285 -11.54 -15.55 1.62
N ARG A 286 -11.87 -16.25 2.70
CA ARG A 286 -12.69 -15.73 3.80
C ARG A 286 -11.93 -14.69 4.64
N TRP A 287 -10.70 -14.97 5.06
CA TRP A 287 -9.83 -14.02 5.78
C TRP A 287 -9.48 -12.78 4.96
N ASP A 288 -9.28 -12.96 3.66
CA ASP A 288 -9.14 -11.90 2.64
C ASP A 288 -10.31 -10.93 2.70
N ALA A 289 -11.51 -11.51 2.69
CA ALA A 289 -12.74 -10.75 2.69
C ALA A 289 -12.99 -10.06 4.04
N HIS A 290 -12.61 -10.70 5.13
CA HIS A 290 -12.72 -10.14 6.47
C HIS A 290 -11.88 -8.91 6.68
N ARG A 291 -10.57 -8.99 6.45
CA ARG A 291 -9.66 -7.87 6.62
C ARG A 291 -10.10 -6.66 5.79
N ARG A 292 -10.59 -6.93 4.57
CA ARG A 292 -11.26 -5.89 3.78
C ARG A 292 -12.44 -5.30 4.54
N ALA A 293 -13.47 -6.08 4.83
CA ALA A 293 -14.68 -5.55 5.44
C ALA A 293 -14.41 -4.86 6.81
N GLU A 294 -13.43 -5.34 7.58
CA GLU A 294 -12.99 -4.76 8.84
C GLU A 294 -12.35 -3.38 8.66
N HIS A 295 -11.46 -3.21 7.67
CA HIS A 295 -10.88 -1.90 7.36
C HIS A 295 -11.96 -0.83 7.11
N ASP A 296 -13.02 -1.17 6.36
CA ASP A 296 -14.12 -0.24 6.03
C ASP A 296 -15.01 0.02 7.23
N LEU A 297 -15.23 -1.01 8.04
CA LEU A 297 -15.90 -0.88 9.30
C LEU A 297 -15.13 0.09 10.20
N ARG A 298 -13.81 -0.05 10.27
CA ARG A 298 -12.94 0.75 11.12
C ARG A 298 -12.91 2.20 10.68
N ALA A 299 -12.74 2.48 9.39
CA ALA A 299 -12.81 3.85 8.87
C ALA A 299 -14.11 4.57 9.29
N ARG A 300 -15.26 3.88 9.17
CA ARG A 300 -16.57 4.43 9.61
C ARG A 300 -16.68 4.58 11.12
N ASP A 301 -16.14 3.62 11.88
CA ASP A 301 -16.15 3.66 13.34
C ASP A 301 -15.34 4.84 13.88
N LEU A 302 -14.12 5.03 13.36
CA LEU A 302 -13.30 6.19 13.68
C LEU A 302 -14.01 7.49 13.31
N ALA A 303 -14.63 7.58 12.12
CA ALA A 303 -15.39 8.76 11.73
C ALA A 303 -16.56 9.04 12.69
N THR A 304 -17.17 7.99 13.26
CA THR A 304 -18.28 8.10 14.21
C THR A 304 -17.82 8.67 15.57
N THR A 305 -16.67 8.24 16.09
CA THR A 305 -16.25 8.56 17.46
C THR A 305 -15.11 9.58 17.56
N SER A 306 -14.46 9.98 16.47
CA SER A 306 -13.33 10.93 16.49
C SER A 306 -13.68 12.27 17.13
N GLY A 307 -14.87 12.81 16.85
CA GLY A 307 -15.35 14.04 17.51
C GLY A 307 -15.55 13.87 19.02
N MET A 308 -15.92 12.67 19.48
CA MET A 308 -16.08 12.35 20.90
C MET A 308 -14.72 12.23 21.60
N LEU A 309 -13.74 11.59 20.96
CA LEU A 309 -12.35 11.55 21.45
C LEU A 309 -11.79 12.97 21.58
N SER A 310 -11.90 13.79 20.53
CA SER A 310 -11.45 15.19 20.54
C SER A 310 -12.09 16.01 21.68
N ALA A 311 -13.40 15.87 21.89
CA ALA A 311 -14.09 16.56 22.98
C ALA A 311 -13.56 16.13 24.36
N ARG A 312 -13.23 14.85 24.55
CA ARG A 312 -12.66 14.32 25.80
C ARG A 312 -11.25 14.80 26.09
N ALA A 313 -10.42 15.03 25.06
CA ALA A 313 -9.07 15.53 25.24
C ALA A 313 -9.03 16.83 26.07
N SER A 314 -10.05 17.68 25.91
CA SER A 314 -10.22 18.92 26.67
C SER A 314 -10.66 18.74 28.14
N GLN A 315 -11.02 17.52 28.54
CA GLN A 315 -11.62 17.18 29.84
C GLN A 315 -10.74 16.26 30.70
N GLY A 316 -9.48 16.01 30.33
CA GLY A 316 -8.51 15.27 31.15
C GLY A 316 -8.54 13.73 31.01
N GLY A 317 -9.19 13.17 29.99
CA GLY A 317 -9.17 11.73 29.65
C GLY A 317 -10.27 10.85 30.31
N ILE A 318 -10.13 9.52 30.21
CA ILE A 318 -11.12 8.52 30.69
C ILE A 318 -11.38 8.52 32.21
N ALA A 319 -10.58 9.23 33.02
CA ALA A 319 -10.79 9.28 34.48
C ALA A 319 -12.21 9.71 34.89
N THR A 320 -12.91 10.45 34.03
CA THR A 320 -14.29 10.92 34.22
C THR A 320 -15.36 9.84 33.92
N TYR A 321 -14.99 8.75 33.23
CA TYR A 321 -15.95 7.81 32.64
C TYR A 321 -15.83 6.39 33.20
N LYS A 322 -14.69 5.95 33.74
CA LYS A 322 -14.57 4.62 34.36
C LYS A 322 -15.60 4.43 35.49
N THR A 323 -16.31 3.30 35.52
CA THR A 323 -17.24 3.03 36.62
C THR A 323 -16.48 2.86 37.92
N THR A 324 -16.99 3.41 39.02
CA THR A 324 -16.43 3.21 40.36
C THR A 324 -16.96 1.94 41.02
N THR A 325 -18.05 1.38 40.48
CA THR A 325 -18.67 0.13 40.93
C THR A 325 -18.45 -0.94 39.88
N ALA A 326 -17.78 -2.03 40.27
CA ALA A 326 -17.55 -3.19 39.41
C ALA A 326 -18.86 -3.82 38.97
N ALA A 327 -18.99 -4.07 37.66
CA ALA A 327 -20.04 -4.92 37.13
C ALA A 327 -19.86 -6.34 37.68
N ALA A 328 -20.97 -6.98 38.05
CA ALA A 328 -20.94 -8.35 38.56
C ALA A 328 -20.49 -9.30 37.45
N VAL A 329 -19.47 -10.12 37.72
CA VAL A 329 -19.07 -11.20 36.82
C VAL A 329 -20.18 -12.27 36.83
N PRO A 330 -20.84 -12.54 35.70
CA PRO A 330 -21.94 -13.49 35.65
C PRO A 330 -21.44 -14.94 35.79
N SER A 331 -22.33 -15.84 36.17
CA SER A 331 -22.06 -17.28 36.26
C SER A 331 -22.35 -17.99 34.93
N VAL A 332 -21.69 -19.12 34.69
CA VAL A 332 -22.02 -19.98 33.54
C VAL A 332 -23.49 -20.39 33.59
N GLY A 333 -24.19 -20.19 32.46
CA GLY A 333 -25.62 -20.43 32.32
C GLY A 333 -26.49 -19.18 32.44
N ASP A 334 -25.98 -18.10 33.04
CA ASP A 334 -26.70 -16.83 33.18
C ASP A 334 -27.05 -16.23 31.81
N LEU A 335 -28.19 -15.53 31.77
CA LEU A 335 -28.62 -14.78 30.60
C LEU A 335 -28.23 -13.31 30.75
N VAL A 336 -27.57 -12.76 29.74
CA VAL A 336 -27.16 -11.36 29.64
C VAL A 336 -27.82 -10.70 28.43
N GLN A 337 -28.21 -9.44 28.59
CA GLN A 337 -28.75 -8.62 27.50
C GLN A 337 -27.64 -7.75 26.95
N MET A 338 -27.31 -7.95 25.68
CA MET A 338 -26.26 -7.22 24.98
C MET A 338 -26.83 -6.48 23.78
N ARG A 339 -26.09 -5.49 23.31
CA ARG A 339 -26.33 -4.73 22.10
C ARG A 339 -25.20 -5.06 21.15
N TYR A 340 -25.55 -5.54 19.97
CA TYR A 340 -24.63 -5.71 18.86
C TYR A 340 -24.73 -4.46 17.98
N PRO A 341 -23.73 -3.55 17.99
CA PRO A 341 -23.69 -2.40 17.09
C PRO A 341 -23.82 -2.88 15.64
N ASP A 342 -24.70 -2.27 14.84
CA ASP A 342 -24.98 -2.77 13.49
C ASP A 342 -23.92 -2.28 12.49
N PRO A 343 -23.02 -3.15 11.98
CA PRO A 343 -21.95 -2.73 11.07
C PRO A 343 -22.41 -2.62 9.62
N SER A 344 -23.72 -2.68 9.32
CA SER A 344 -24.21 -2.56 7.95
C SER A 344 -23.82 -1.22 7.32
N PRO A 345 -23.56 -1.17 6.01
CA PRO A 345 -23.40 0.09 5.29
C PRO A 345 -24.57 1.05 5.55
N GLY A 346 -24.25 2.33 5.81
CA GLY A 346 -25.23 3.38 6.08
C GLY A 346 -25.81 3.41 7.51
N LYS A 347 -25.44 2.45 8.37
CA LYS A 347 -25.77 2.48 9.80
C LYS A 347 -24.75 3.29 10.59
N ASN A 348 -25.22 3.91 11.67
CA ASN A 348 -24.37 4.62 12.62
C ASN A 348 -24.09 3.71 13.81
N LEU A 349 -22.82 3.31 13.97
CA LEU A 349 -22.37 2.36 15.00
C LEU A 349 -22.62 2.83 16.44
N CYS A 350 -22.83 4.13 16.65
CA CYS A 350 -23.11 4.71 17.97
C CYS A 350 -24.62 4.72 18.28
N THR A 351 -25.51 4.59 17.29
CA THR A 351 -26.98 4.67 17.50
C THR A 351 -27.75 3.43 17.08
N ASP A 352 -27.33 2.74 16.02
CA ASP A 352 -27.99 1.57 15.47
C ASP A 352 -27.41 0.27 16.06
N TYR A 353 -28.27 -0.58 16.61
CA TYR A 353 -27.87 -1.86 17.19
C TYR A 353 -28.97 -2.91 17.12
N VAL A 354 -28.56 -4.17 17.23
CA VAL A 354 -29.44 -5.34 17.37
C VAL A 354 -29.38 -5.85 18.83
N PRO A 355 -30.49 -5.93 19.56
CA PRO A 355 -30.52 -6.57 20.88
C PRO A 355 -30.22 -8.07 20.77
N VAL A 356 -29.33 -8.56 21.62
CA VAL A 356 -28.93 -9.97 21.70
C VAL A 356 -29.16 -10.47 23.13
N THR A 357 -29.89 -11.59 23.26
CA THR A 357 -29.96 -12.34 24.51
C THR A 357 -28.88 -13.41 24.51
N GLY A 358 -27.80 -13.15 25.23
CA GLY A 358 -26.66 -14.05 25.35
C GLY A 358 -26.76 -14.98 26.56
N ARG A 359 -26.22 -16.18 26.45
CA ARG A 359 -25.96 -17.12 27.55
C ARG A 359 -24.46 -17.14 27.82
N VAL A 360 -24.07 -17.03 29.08
CA VAL A 360 -22.67 -17.21 29.49
C VAL A 360 -22.30 -18.68 29.38
N GLU A 361 -21.42 -19.02 28.44
CA GLU A 361 -20.98 -20.41 28.19
C GLU A 361 -19.69 -20.73 28.94
N HIS A 362 -18.83 -19.73 29.17
CA HIS A 362 -17.58 -19.91 29.90
C HIS A 362 -17.11 -18.58 30.52
N VAL A 363 -16.50 -18.66 31.70
CA VAL A 363 -15.87 -17.53 32.39
C VAL A 363 -14.46 -17.95 32.75
N SER A 364 -13.47 -17.28 32.15
CA SER A 364 -12.05 -17.50 32.42
C SER A 364 -11.50 -16.47 33.40
N ALA A 365 -10.19 -16.46 33.63
CA ALA A 365 -9.53 -15.45 34.45
C ALA A 365 -9.44 -14.09 33.75
N ARG A 366 -9.62 -14.00 32.43
CA ARG A 366 -9.54 -12.73 31.68
C ARG A 366 -10.69 -12.49 30.70
N ALA A 367 -11.59 -13.45 30.46
CA ALA A 367 -12.72 -13.26 29.56
C ALA A 367 -14.04 -13.87 30.06
N ILE A 368 -15.15 -13.33 29.55
CA ILE A 368 -16.51 -13.86 29.67
C ILE A 368 -16.97 -14.23 28.26
N PHE A 369 -17.12 -15.52 27.98
CA PHE A 369 -17.63 -16.01 26.70
C PHE A 369 -19.14 -16.11 26.76
N VAL A 370 -19.79 -15.36 25.87
CA VAL A 370 -21.24 -15.27 25.75
C VAL A 370 -21.65 -15.80 24.38
N ALA A 371 -22.60 -16.72 24.35
CA ALA A 371 -23.21 -17.22 23.12
C ALA A 371 -24.62 -16.66 22.97
N ASP A 372 -24.94 -16.08 21.82
CA ASP A 372 -26.32 -15.75 21.49
C ASP A 372 -27.20 -17.01 21.57
N THR A 373 -28.28 -16.93 22.35
CA THR A 373 -29.22 -18.03 22.56
C THR A 373 -29.95 -18.46 21.29
N ALA A 374 -29.92 -17.62 20.25
CA ALA A 374 -30.47 -17.89 18.93
C ALA A 374 -29.41 -18.36 17.90
N ASN A 375 -28.19 -18.69 18.33
CA ASN A 375 -27.17 -19.31 17.48
C ASN A 375 -27.60 -20.68 16.92
N PRO A 376 -27.00 -21.15 15.80
CA PRO A 376 -27.22 -22.50 15.28
C PRO A 376 -26.99 -23.59 16.33
N LYS A 377 -27.87 -24.60 16.36
CA LYS A 377 -27.87 -25.67 17.40
C LYS A 377 -26.68 -26.61 17.33
N ASN A 378 -26.02 -26.74 16.18
CA ASN A 378 -24.84 -27.56 15.92
C ASN A 378 -23.54 -26.74 15.95
N GLY A 379 -23.51 -25.67 16.76
CA GLY A 379 -22.37 -24.76 16.92
C GLY A 379 -21.31 -25.27 17.90
N PHE A 380 -20.65 -24.32 18.58
CA PHE A 380 -19.64 -24.62 19.59
C PHE A 380 -20.20 -25.36 20.80
N THR A 381 -19.39 -26.24 21.36
CA THR A 381 -19.67 -26.99 22.59
C THR A 381 -19.07 -26.29 23.82
N ALA A 382 -19.49 -26.67 25.02
CA ALA A 382 -18.87 -26.17 26.26
C ALA A 382 -17.34 -26.41 26.32
N ALA A 383 -16.87 -27.52 25.73
CA ALA A 383 -15.43 -27.80 25.63
C ALA A 383 -14.72 -26.82 24.70
N ASP A 384 -15.38 -26.36 23.63
CA ASP A 384 -14.83 -25.34 22.74
C ASP A 384 -14.67 -24.00 23.46
N TYR A 385 -15.71 -23.56 24.19
CA TYR A 385 -15.63 -22.31 24.97
C TYR A 385 -14.55 -22.37 26.07
N SER A 386 -14.43 -23.51 26.75
CA SER A 386 -13.35 -23.72 27.73
C SER A 386 -11.97 -23.71 27.09
N HIS A 387 -11.83 -24.27 25.89
CA HIS A 387 -10.58 -24.25 25.14
C HIS A 387 -10.23 -22.82 24.71
N PHE A 388 -11.18 -22.07 24.17
CA PHE A 388 -10.98 -20.66 23.81
C PHE A 388 -10.59 -19.81 25.01
N GLY A 389 -11.22 -20.02 26.18
CA GLY A 389 -10.84 -19.34 27.41
C GLY A 389 -9.41 -19.62 27.87
N SER A 390 -8.97 -20.88 27.78
CA SER A 390 -7.60 -21.27 28.13
C SER A 390 -6.59 -20.64 27.15
N VAL A 391 -6.87 -20.71 25.85
CA VAL A 391 -6.06 -20.09 24.81
C VAL A 391 -5.96 -18.57 25.00
N PHE A 392 -7.09 -17.93 25.32
CA PHE A 392 -7.14 -16.50 25.57
C PHE A 392 -6.27 -16.11 26.76
N ASP A 393 -6.46 -16.76 27.91
CA ASP A 393 -5.74 -16.43 29.14
C ASP A 393 -4.24 -16.73 29.05
N ASP A 394 -3.86 -17.91 28.54
CA ASP A 394 -2.48 -18.41 28.63
C ASP A 394 -1.57 -17.91 27.50
N SER A 395 -2.17 -17.58 26.35
CA SER A 395 -1.43 -17.21 25.14
C SER A 395 -1.73 -15.79 24.66
N ILE A 396 -2.98 -15.52 24.28
CA ILE A 396 -3.35 -14.25 23.63
C ILE A 396 -3.17 -13.07 24.59
N TYR A 397 -3.79 -13.13 25.76
CA TYR A 397 -3.78 -12.05 26.74
C TYR A 397 -2.35 -11.76 27.21
N VAL A 398 -1.57 -12.79 27.54
CA VAL A 398 -0.18 -12.62 28.01
C VAL A 398 0.68 -11.94 26.94
N ALA A 399 0.63 -12.43 25.69
CA ALA A 399 1.43 -11.87 24.60
C ALA A 399 1.04 -10.42 24.31
N GLN A 400 -0.26 -10.14 24.17
CA GLN A 400 -0.71 -8.78 23.84
C GLN A 400 -0.48 -7.79 24.96
N VAL A 401 -0.70 -8.14 26.23
CA VAL A 401 -0.40 -7.22 27.33
C VAL A 401 1.10 -6.92 27.40
N THR A 402 1.93 -7.91 27.09
CA THR A 402 3.39 -7.74 27.03
C THR A 402 3.83 -6.82 25.89
N TYR A 403 3.14 -6.84 24.75
CA TYR A 403 3.52 -6.05 23.57
C TYR A 403 2.78 -4.71 23.46
N PHE A 404 1.48 -4.68 23.66
CA PHE A 404 0.62 -3.54 23.36
C PHE A 404 0.07 -2.87 24.63
N GLY A 405 0.29 -3.48 25.80
CA GLY A 405 -0.15 -2.98 27.09
C GLY A 405 -1.49 -3.56 27.54
N ALA A 406 -1.81 -3.37 28.82
CA ALA A 406 -3.06 -3.88 29.37
C ALA A 406 -4.26 -3.18 28.70
N PRO A 407 -5.32 -3.94 28.34
CA PRO A 407 -6.59 -3.33 27.97
C PRO A 407 -7.11 -2.49 29.14
N THR A 408 -8.00 -1.57 28.84
CA THR A 408 -8.75 -0.89 29.88
C THR A 408 -9.66 -1.87 30.61
N ASP A 409 -10.25 -1.38 31.69
CA ASP A 409 -11.24 -2.11 32.47
C ASP A 409 -12.32 -1.09 32.85
N LEU A 410 -13.19 -0.80 31.88
CA LEU A 410 -14.16 0.30 31.91
C LEU A 410 -15.30 0.04 32.89
N ASP A 411 -15.73 -1.21 32.98
CA ASP A 411 -16.82 -1.66 33.85
C ASP A 411 -16.31 -2.30 35.16
N ALA A 412 -14.98 -2.30 35.37
CA ALA A 412 -14.29 -2.78 36.56
C ALA A 412 -14.55 -4.28 36.89
N ASN A 413 -14.88 -5.08 35.88
CA ASN A 413 -15.10 -6.53 36.03
C ASN A 413 -13.80 -7.36 35.82
N GLN A 414 -12.71 -6.72 35.37
CA GLN A 414 -11.41 -7.32 35.03
C GLN A 414 -11.45 -8.40 33.93
N ARG A 415 -12.42 -8.33 33.02
CA ARG A 415 -12.69 -9.32 31.98
C ARG A 415 -13.08 -8.65 30.67
N ILE A 416 -12.59 -9.19 29.56
CA ILE A 416 -13.09 -8.86 28.22
C ILE A 416 -14.33 -9.71 27.94
N ILE A 417 -15.38 -9.12 27.38
CA ILE A 417 -16.56 -9.86 26.95
C ILE A 417 -16.36 -10.32 25.52
N VAL A 418 -16.53 -11.63 25.28
CA VAL A 418 -16.49 -12.25 23.95
C VAL A 418 -17.90 -12.71 23.59
N LEU A 419 -18.62 -11.92 22.80
CA LEU A 419 -19.95 -12.28 22.31
C LEU A 419 -19.83 -13.00 20.95
N LEU A 420 -20.06 -14.32 20.97
CA LEU A 420 -20.17 -15.12 19.75
C LEU A 420 -21.63 -15.19 19.31
N THR A 421 -21.96 -14.55 18.18
CA THR A 421 -23.35 -14.38 17.72
C THR A 421 -23.52 -14.57 16.21
N LYS A 422 -24.64 -15.18 15.83
CA LYS A 422 -25.13 -15.25 14.44
C LYS A 422 -25.37 -13.88 13.81
N GLU A 423 -25.44 -12.80 14.59
CA GLU A 423 -25.57 -11.45 14.02
C GLU A 423 -24.30 -11.02 13.27
N VAL A 424 -23.13 -11.57 13.62
CA VAL A 424 -21.90 -11.44 12.82
C VAL A 424 -22.00 -12.28 11.54
N ASN A 425 -22.59 -13.48 11.59
CA ASN A 425 -22.78 -14.33 10.40
C ASN A 425 -23.60 -13.65 9.30
N ARG A 426 -24.57 -12.81 9.69
CA ARG A 426 -25.42 -12.02 8.78
C ARG A 426 -24.66 -10.91 8.05
N ARG A 427 -23.40 -10.67 8.40
CA ARG A 427 -22.58 -9.63 7.79
C ARG A 427 -21.69 -10.27 6.75
N ASP A 428 -21.80 -9.74 5.53
CA ASP A 428 -20.94 -10.17 4.46
C ASP A 428 -19.49 -9.92 4.86
N ASN A 429 -18.70 -10.99 4.78
CA ASN A 429 -17.24 -11.01 4.92
C ASN A 429 -16.68 -10.70 6.32
N ILE A 430 -17.41 -10.11 7.26
CA ILE A 430 -16.93 -9.91 8.64
C ILE A 430 -16.86 -11.25 9.40
N LEU A 431 -15.75 -11.51 10.10
CA LEU A 431 -15.57 -12.67 10.98
C LEU A 431 -15.49 -12.29 12.47
N GLY A 432 -14.98 -11.10 12.74
CA GLY A 432 -14.86 -10.50 14.05
C GLY A 432 -15.02 -8.98 13.94
N MET A 433 -15.33 -8.32 15.04
CA MET A 433 -15.17 -6.87 15.14
C MET A 433 -15.05 -6.40 16.59
N VAL A 434 -14.33 -5.30 16.74
CA VAL A 434 -14.36 -4.40 17.90
C VAL A 434 -14.73 -3.01 17.40
N VAL A 435 -15.62 -2.33 18.14
CA VAL A 435 -16.01 -0.95 17.80
C VAL A 435 -15.70 -0.01 18.95
N SER A 436 -15.17 1.17 18.61
CA SER A 436 -14.82 2.23 19.55
C SER A 436 -16.05 2.78 20.29
N SER A 437 -17.25 2.64 19.72
CA SER A 437 -18.51 3.10 20.31
C SER A 437 -18.77 2.51 21.72
N ASP A 438 -18.34 1.26 21.98
CA ASP A 438 -18.50 0.61 23.29
C ASP A 438 -17.62 1.22 24.40
N PHE A 439 -16.64 2.05 24.04
CA PHE A 439 -15.79 2.76 25.01
C PHE A 439 -16.40 4.11 25.47
N PHE A 440 -17.62 4.42 25.02
CA PHE A 440 -18.37 5.61 25.40
C PHE A 440 -19.62 5.23 26.19
N PRO A 441 -19.99 5.96 27.27
CA PRO A 441 -21.14 5.61 28.09
C PRO A 441 -22.42 5.50 27.27
N ARG A 442 -23.31 4.65 27.76
CA ARG A 442 -24.62 4.49 27.14
C ARG A 442 -25.46 5.74 27.24
N GLY A 443 -26.02 6.18 26.12
CA GLY A 443 -26.98 7.28 26.11
C GLY A 443 -27.07 8.01 24.78
N SER A 444 -27.82 9.11 24.76
CA SER A 444 -28.03 9.97 23.59
C SER A 444 -27.43 11.37 23.75
N GLY A 445 -26.73 11.63 24.86
CA GLY A 445 -26.04 12.90 25.11
C GLY A 445 -24.68 13.01 24.41
N THR A 446 -24.06 14.18 24.50
CA THR A 446 -22.73 14.43 23.95
C THR A 446 -21.70 13.46 24.56
N GLY A 447 -20.96 12.74 23.71
CA GLY A 447 -19.96 11.77 24.16
C GLY A 447 -20.54 10.46 24.71
N GLN A 448 -21.78 10.14 24.35
CA GLN A 448 -22.47 8.89 24.69
C GLN A 448 -22.91 8.15 23.42
N CYS A 449 -22.99 6.83 23.50
CA CYS A 449 -23.49 5.98 22.41
C CYS A 449 -24.67 5.12 22.87
N GLN A 450 -25.74 5.10 22.10
CA GLN A 450 -26.95 4.34 22.43
C GLN A 450 -26.75 2.83 22.23
N SER A 451 -25.92 2.45 21.26
CA SER A 451 -25.53 1.07 20.98
C SER A 451 -24.58 0.50 22.05
N SER A 452 -23.91 1.35 22.82
CA SER A 452 -22.85 0.94 23.73
C SER A 452 -23.34 0.09 24.90
N ASP A 453 -22.63 -1.01 25.13
CA ASP A 453 -22.74 -1.78 26.37
C ASP A 453 -21.74 -1.34 27.45
N TYR A 454 -20.86 -0.41 27.12
CA TYR A 454 -19.91 0.25 28.00
C TYR A 454 -18.89 -0.69 28.65
N GLY A 455 -18.06 -1.32 27.82
CA GLY A 455 -17.03 -2.25 28.26
C GLY A 455 -16.09 -2.67 27.13
N GLU A 456 -15.12 -3.51 27.46
CA GLU A 456 -14.22 -4.14 26.51
C GLU A 456 -14.88 -5.36 25.86
N ILE A 457 -15.36 -5.20 24.63
CA ILE A 457 -16.19 -6.22 23.96
C ILE A 457 -15.62 -6.59 22.59
N TYR A 458 -15.51 -7.89 22.34
CA TYR A 458 -15.28 -8.48 21.04
C TYR A 458 -16.55 -9.20 20.55
N TYR A 459 -16.94 -8.93 19.31
CA TYR A 459 -18.06 -9.59 18.64
C TYR A 459 -17.53 -10.56 17.59
N GLY A 460 -17.80 -11.85 17.76
CA GLY A 460 -17.27 -12.91 16.89
C GLY A 460 -18.34 -13.72 16.17
N ARG A 461 -17.97 -14.23 14.99
CA ARG A 461 -18.79 -15.15 14.18
C ARG A 461 -18.91 -16.53 14.83
N VAL A 462 -20.03 -17.22 14.58
CA VAL A 462 -20.29 -18.58 15.08
C VAL A 462 -20.41 -19.59 13.95
N PRO A 463 -20.11 -20.88 14.17
CA PRO A 463 -20.35 -21.93 13.19
C PRO A 463 -21.80 -21.90 12.70
N ASP A 464 -21.95 -21.97 11.38
CA ASP A 464 -23.23 -22.08 10.70
C ASP A 464 -23.07 -23.01 9.51
N PRO A 465 -22.98 -24.33 9.75
CA PRO A 465 -22.67 -25.29 8.69
C PRO A 465 -23.71 -25.35 7.57
N ASN A 466 -24.96 -24.96 7.87
CA ASN A 466 -26.07 -24.97 6.92
C ASN A 466 -26.24 -23.63 6.19
N GLY A 467 -25.61 -22.55 6.66
CA GLY A 467 -25.79 -21.21 6.11
C GLY A 467 -27.16 -20.61 6.45
N ASP A 468 -27.70 -20.89 7.63
CA ASP A 468 -29.00 -20.41 8.08
C ASP A 468 -29.01 -18.88 8.30
N PHE A 469 -27.84 -18.30 8.58
CA PHE A 469 -27.66 -16.88 8.90
C PHE A 469 -26.61 -16.18 8.05
N GLY A 470 -26.03 -16.83 7.05
CA GLY A 470 -25.02 -16.26 6.17
C GLY A 470 -24.31 -17.31 5.34
N GLN A 471 -23.08 -17.03 4.91
CA GLN A 471 -22.29 -18.01 4.18
C GLN A 471 -21.97 -19.23 5.08
N PRO A 472 -22.04 -20.48 4.54
CA PRO A 472 -21.72 -21.67 5.29
C PRO A 472 -20.35 -21.58 5.97
N TYR A 473 -20.32 -21.91 7.26
CA TYR A 473 -19.12 -21.82 8.08
C TYR A 473 -19.03 -23.03 9.01
N SER A 474 -18.12 -23.95 8.68
CA SER A 474 -17.99 -25.20 9.40
C SER A 474 -17.46 -24.99 10.82
N VAL A 475 -17.80 -25.90 11.74
CA VAL A 475 -17.26 -25.89 13.11
C VAL A 475 -15.73 -26.03 13.11
N ALA A 476 -15.17 -26.82 12.17
CA ALA A 476 -13.72 -27.00 12.07
C ALA A 476 -13.00 -25.70 11.66
N ALA A 477 -13.54 -24.99 10.66
CA ALA A 477 -13.04 -23.67 10.28
C ALA A 477 -13.16 -22.69 11.45
N ALA A 478 -14.31 -22.68 12.14
CA ALA A 478 -14.54 -21.79 13.26
C ALA A 478 -13.59 -22.02 14.44
N ARG A 479 -13.22 -23.27 14.75
CA ARG A 479 -12.21 -23.58 15.75
C ARG A 479 -10.82 -23.08 15.40
N ARG A 480 -10.47 -23.05 14.11
CA ARG A 480 -9.17 -22.52 13.63
C ARG A 480 -9.15 -20.99 13.65
N ASP A 481 -10.23 -20.36 13.22
CA ASP A 481 -10.27 -18.92 13.03
C ASP A 481 -10.39 -18.15 14.37
N VAL A 482 -11.20 -18.63 15.31
CA VAL A 482 -11.52 -17.88 16.55
C VAL A 482 -10.27 -17.42 17.34
N PRO A 483 -9.25 -18.25 17.60
CA PRO A 483 -8.06 -17.78 18.31
C PRO A 483 -7.31 -16.67 17.57
N ALA A 484 -7.15 -16.77 16.25
CA ALA A 484 -6.48 -15.75 15.45
C ALA A 484 -7.30 -14.46 15.37
N LEU A 485 -8.63 -14.55 15.28
CA LEU A 485 -9.52 -13.39 15.28
C LEU A 485 -9.49 -12.67 16.62
N ILE A 486 -9.57 -13.39 17.75
CA ILE A 486 -9.45 -12.77 19.08
C ILE A 486 -8.06 -12.13 19.24
N ALA A 487 -7.01 -12.78 18.73
CA ALA A 487 -5.64 -12.25 18.70
C ALA A 487 -5.49 -10.99 17.83
N HIS A 488 -6.28 -10.82 16.78
CA HIS A 488 -6.30 -9.59 16.00
C HIS A 488 -7.05 -8.49 16.78
N GLU A 489 -8.30 -8.81 17.12
CA GLU A 489 -9.33 -7.88 17.59
C GLU A 489 -9.08 -7.37 19.01
N MET A 490 -8.52 -8.19 19.90
CA MET A 490 -8.15 -7.73 21.23
C MET A 490 -7.06 -6.63 21.17
N THR A 491 -6.25 -6.57 20.11
CA THR A 491 -5.32 -5.46 19.89
C THR A 491 -6.08 -4.14 19.73
N HIS A 492 -7.23 -4.15 19.07
CA HIS A 492 -8.07 -2.97 18.90
C HIS A 492 -8.77 -2.55 20.19
N ILE A 493 -9.16 -3.51 21.06
CA ILE A 493 -9.63 -3.19 22.41
C ILE A 493 -8.56 -2.40 23.18
N ILE A 494 -7.30 -2.86 23.11
CA ILE A 494 -6.16 -2.20 23.74
C ILE A 494 -5.96 -0.81 23.15
N GLN A 495 -5.89 -0.70 21.81
CA GLN A 495 -5.65 0.57 21.11
C GLN A 495 -6.71 1.63 21.45
N PHE A 496 -8.00 1.30 21.33
CA PHE A 496 -9.08 2.23 21.64
C PHE A 496 -9.10 2.63 23.11
N GLY A 497 -9.09 1.64 24.01
CA GLY A 497 -9.19 1.88 25.43
C GLY A 497 -8.03 2.73 25.94
N ARG A 498 -6.79 2.35 25.61
CA ARG A 498 -5.59 3.06 26.06
C ARG A 498 -5.52 4.46 25.47
N ARG A 499 -5.81 4.63 24.18
CA ARG A 499 -5.82 5.96 23.53
C ARG A 499 -6.78 6.93 24.22
N LEU A 500 -7.93 6.45 24.66
CA LEU A 500 -8.91 7.26 25.41
C LEU A 500 -8.45 7.61 26.85
N GLN A 501 -7.44 6.91 27.39
CA GLN A 501 -6.80 7.24 28.67
C GLN A 501 -5.69 8.29 28.54
N VAL A 502 -5.15 8.51 27.34
CA VAL A 502 -4.05 9.46 27.11
C VAL A 502 -4.57 10.91 27.24
N PRO A 503 -4.06 11.69 28.21
CA PRO A 503 -4.43 13.11 28.32
C PRO A 503 -3.99 13.89 27.08
N GLY A 504 -4.90 14.64 26.47
CA GLY A 504 -4.61 15.47 25.30
C GLY A 504 -4.62 14.74 23.96
N ALA A 505 -4.90 13.43 23.91
CA ALA A 505 -5.07 12.72 22.64
C ALA A 505 -6.37 13.16 21.94
N THR A 506 -6.25 13.85 20.81
CA THR A 506 -7.40 14.33 20.02
C THR A 506 -7.76 13.42 18.85
N GLN A 507 -6.91 12.46 18.52
CA GLN A 507 -7.06 11.55 17.40
C GLN A 507 -6.64 10.13 17.77
N TYR A 508 -7.24 9.15 17.08
CA TYR A 508 -6.81 7.76 17.12
C TYR A 508 -5.47 7.59 16.38
N GLN A 509 -4.88 6.40 16.49
CA GLN A 509 -3.77 6.01 15.60
C GLN A 509 -4.24 6.02 14.14
N ALA A 510 -3.30 6.16 13.21
CA ALA A 510 -3.64 6.04 11.79
C ALA A 510 -4.22 4.65 11.52
N LEU A 511 -5.16 4.54 10.57
CA LEU A 511 -5.84 3.28 10.30
C LEU A 511 -4.85 2.17 9.93
N TRP A 512 -3.96 2.44 8.96
CA TRP A 512 -2.90 1.50 8.57
C TRP A 512 -2.01 1.09 9.76
N GLU A 513 -1.73 2.01 10.69
CA GLU A 513 -0.89 1.78 11.88
C GLU A 513 -1.59 0.80 12.84
N MET A 514 -2.90 0.98 13.08
CA MET A 514 -3.68 0.10 13.95
C MET A 514 -3.77 -1.33 13.41
N GLU A 515 -4.11 -1.45 12.13
CA GLU A 515 -4.24 -2.74 11.43
C GLU A 515 -2.88 -3.46 11.33
N SER A 516 -1.80 -2.70 11.13
CA SER A 516 -0.43 -3.23 11.11
C SER A 516 0.00 -3.75 12.48
N GLN A 517 -0.36 -3.07 13.56
CA GLN A 517 -0.12 -3.55 14.92
C GLN A 517 -0.95 -4.80 15.26
N ALA A 518 -2.21 -4.88 14.81
CA ALA A 518 -3.02 -6.08 14.99
C ALA A 518 -2.46 -7.28 14.21
N THR A 519 -1.96 -7.05 13.00
CA THR A 519 -1.26 -8.07 12.20
C THR A 519 0.07 -8.50 12.83
N LEU A 520 0.76 -7.58 13.53
CA LEU A 520 1.94 -7.89 14.32
C LEU A 520 1.59 -8.73 15.56
N ALA A 521 0.44 -8.49 16.18
CA ALA A 521 -0.04 -9.30 17.28
C ALA A 521 -0.22 -10.78 16.85
N GLU A 522 -0.77 -11.03 15.65
CA GLU A 522 -0.86 -12.38 15.09
C GLU A 522 0.51 -13.07 15.00
N GLU A 523 1.56 -12.35 14.59
CA GLU A 523 2.93 -12.89 14.53
C GLU A 523 3.46 -13.27 15.92
N VAL A 524 3.40 -12.33 16.85
CA VAL A 524 3.92 -12.49 18.22
C VAL A 524 3.22 -13.64 18.94
N ILE A 525 1.90 -13.74 18.77
CA ILE A 525 1.10 -14.83 19.32
C ILE A 525 1.44 -16.14 18.62
N GLY A 526 1.57 -16.13 17.28
CA GLY A 526 2.03 -17.28 16.52
C GLY A 526 3.37 -17.83 17.02
N HIS A 527 4.32 -16.95 17.37
CA HIS A 527 5.58 -17.40 17.95
C HIS A 527 5.38 -18.11 19.28
N ARG A 528 4.55 -17.55 20.17
CA ARG A 528 4.22 -18.18 21.45
C ARG A 528 3.55 -19.55 21.26
N PHE A 529 2.61 -19.66 20.32
CA PHE A 529 1.91 -20.90 19.99
C PHE A 529 2.85 -21.98 19.46
N ASN A 530 3.80 -21.59 18.62
CA ASN A 530 4.70 -22.51 17.93
C ASN A 530 6.07 -22.65 18.63
N LEU A 531 6.21 -22.17 19.88
CA LEU A 531 7.45 -22.23 20.68
C LEU A 531 8.66 -21.60 19.97
N ARG A 532 8.42 -20.47 19.31
CA ARG A 532 9.41 -19.66 18.57
C ARG A 532 9.80 -18.39 19.34
N GLN A 533 10.88 -17.76 18.90
CA GLN A 533 11.40 -16.52 19.46
C GLN A 533 11.19 -15.37 18.47
N THR A 534 10.92 -14.16 18.97
CA THR A 534 10.92 -12.95 18.16
C THR A 534 12.36 -12.57 17.78
N GLY A 535 12.55 -11.82 16.68
CA GLY A 535 13.89 -11.42 16.22
C GLY A 535 14.73 -12.53 15.57
N GLN A 536 14.23 -13.76 15.49
CA GLN A 536 14.91 -14.87 14.84
C GLN A 536 14.72 -14.79 13.32
N ASN A 537 15.81 -14.93 12.55
CA ASN A 537 15.78 -14.84 11.09
C ASN A 537 15.09 -16.03 10.41
N TYR A 538 13.76 -16.03 10.36
CA TYR A 538 12.95 -17.12 9.81
C TYR A 538 12.82 -17.06 8.29
N GLY A 539 12.93 -18.21 7.63
CA GLY A 539 12.85 -18.34 6.17
C GLY A 539 11.51 -18.89 5.66
N PHE A 540 11.50 -19.33 4.40
CA PHE A 540 10.30 -19.73 3.65
C PHE A 540 9.45 -20.80 4.35
N ASP A 541 10.08 -21.78 5.00
CA ASP A 541 9.36 -22.91 5.61
C ASP A 541 8.50 -22.47 6.80
N VAL A 542 8.93 -21.43 7.53
CA VAL A 542 8.16 -20.86 8.64
C VAL A 542 7.12 -19.86 8.11
N ALA A 543 7.49 -19.06 7.11
CA ALA A 543 6.60 -18.10 6.46
C ALA A 543 5.32 -18.76 5.90
N TRP A 544 5.43 -20.00 5.40
CA TRP A 544 4.32 -20.74 4.81
C TRP A 544 3.81 -21.93 5.63
N GLU A 545 4.15 -22.00 6.91
CA GLU A 545 3.63 -23.04 7.80
C GLU A 545 2.09 -22.95 7.97
N ASN A 546 1.41 -24.09 7.85
CA ASN A 546 -0.05 -24.21 7.96
C ASN A 546 -0.86 -23.37 6.94
N CYS A 547 -0.24 -22.97 5.83
CA CYS A 547 -0.86 -22.11 4.83
C CYS A 547 -1.60 -22.88 3.72
N ASP A 548 -1.88 -24.17 3.91
CA ASP A 548 -2.65 -25.00 2.99
C ASP A 548 -4.01 -25.39 3.57
N GLN A 549 -4.98 -25.64 2.69
CA GLN A 549 -6.38 -25.96 3.05
C GLN A 549 -6.57 -27.25 3.89
N ASN A 550 -5.57 -28.12 3.95
CA ASN A 550 -5.58 -29.36 4.73
C ASN A 550 -4.86 -29.20 6.08
N ALA A 551 -4.27 -28.03 6.34
CA ALA A 551 -3.58 -27.76 7.58
C ALA A 551 -4.53 -27.88 8.78
N THR A 552 -4.05 -28.56 9.81
CA THR A 552 -4.78 -28.70 11.08
C THR A 552 -4.42 -27.59 12.08
N GLY A 553 -3.35 -26.83 11.81
CA GLY A 553 -2.87 -25.71 12.62
C GLY A 553 -3.43 -24.36 12.17
N ILE A 554 -3.05 -23.31 12.90
CA ILE A 554 -3.42 -21.92 12.58
C ILE A 554 -2.32 -21.29 11.71
N ALA A 555 -2.75 -20.66 10.63
CA ALA A 555 -1.94 -19.92 9.68
C ALA A 555 -1.51 -18.55 10.23
N TRP A 556 -0.53 -18.52 11.15
CA TRP A 556 -0.13 -17.27 11.82
C TRP A 556 0.73 -16.32 10.96
N TYR A 557 1.37 -16.81 9.90
CA TYR A 557 2.41 -16.04 9.18
C TYR A 557 2.11 -15.75 7.71
N CYS A 558 1.39 -16.63 7.02
CA CYS A 558 1.20 -16.55 5.57
C CYS A 558 0.74 -15.18 5.09
N ASP A 559 -0.28 -14.65 5.78
CA ASP A 559 -1.09 -13.55 5.24
C ASP A 559 -0.26 -12.28 5.08
N LYS A 560 0.57 -11.94 6.06
CA LYS A 560 1.49 -10.80 6.00
C LYS A 560 2.58 -10.93 4.94
N ILE A 561 3.09 -12.15 4.69
CA ILE A 561 4.06 -12.40 3.61
C ILE A 561 3.36 -12.32 2.24
N GLN A 562 2.11 -12.76 2.16
CA GLN A 562 1.27 -12.56 0.98
C GLN A 562 1.00 -11.07 0.75
N ASP A 563 0.77 -10.28 1.80
CA ASP A 563 0.55 -8.83 1.69
C ASP A 563 1.79 -8.11 1.15
N LEU A 564 3.00 -8.53 1.56
CA LEU A 564 4.25 -8.07 0.92
C LEU A 564 4.31 -8.41 -0.57
N ALA A 565 3.96 -9.64 -0.96
CA ALA A 565 3.93 -10.02 -2.37
C ALA A 565 2.93 -9.17 -3.18
N LEU A 566 1.75 -8.88 -2.61
CA LEU A 566 0.76 -7.99 -3.22
C LEU A 566 1.26 -6.56 -3.33
N TYR A 567 1.96 -6.06 -2.31
CA TYR A 567 2.64 -4.76 -2.37
C TYR A 567 3.76 -4.72 -3.43
N TYR A 568 4.44 -5.85 -3.68
CA TYR A 568 5.36 -5.97 -4.80
C TYR A 568 4.65 -6.06 -6.16
N GLY A 569 3.32 -6.08 -6.18
CA GLY A 569 2.50 -6.09 -7.37
C GLY A 569 2.04 -7.47 -7.81
N PHE A 570 2.14 -8.51 -6.98
CA PHE A 570 1.59 -9.81 -7.33
C PHE A 570 0.09 -9.71 -7.65
N LEU A 571 -0.33 -10.25 -8.80
CA LEU A 571 -1.75 -10.39 -9.15
C LEU A 571 -2.08 -11.86 -9.42
N THR A 572 -1.26 -12.52 -10.21
CA THR A 572 -1.35 -13.97 -10.44
C THR A 572 0.05 -14.54 -10.61
N GLN A 573 0.14 -15.87 -10.68
CA GLN A 573 1.37 -16.56 -11.03
C GLN A 573 2.05 -15.99 -12.29
N ASP A 574 1.27 -15.48 -13.25
CA ASP A 574 1.75 -15.02 -14.55
C ASP A 574 1.58 -13.51 -14.76
N SER A 575 1.05 -12.76 -13.78
CA SER A 575 0.82 -11.32 -13.92
C SER A 575 1.23 -10.51 -12.69
N ARG A 576 1.73 -9.30 -12.96
CA ARG A 576 2.11 -8.28 -11.99
C ARG A 576 1.39 -6.98 -12.30
N ALA A 577 1.02 -6.24 -11.26
CA ALA A 577 0.43 -4.92 -11.34
C ALA A 577 1.40 -3.94 -12.03
N PRO A 578 0.95 -3.16 -13.03
CA PRO A 578 1.76 -2.12 -13.65
C PRO A 578 2.23 -1.08 -12.62
N GLY A 579 3.48 -0.64 -12.74
CA GLY A 579 4.05 0.39 -11.85
C GLY A 579 4.22 -0.06 -10.40
N ALA A 580 4.24 -1.36 -10.11
CA ALA A 580 4.48 -1.87 -8.77
C ALA A 580 5.98 -2.10 -8.48
N PRO A 581 6.45 -1.78 -7.25
CA PRO A 581 5.66 -1.38 -6.09
C PRO A 581 5.36 0.13 -6.00
N GLU A 582 5.94 0.98 -6.84
CA GLU A 582 5.93 2.44 -6.67
C GLU A 582 4.55 3.09 -6.72
N GLN A 583 3.60 2.49 -7.42
CA GLN A 583 2.21 2.92 -7.47
C GLN A 583 1.29 2.13 -6.54
N CYS A 584 1.78 1.09 -5.88
CA CYS A 584 1.09 0.44 -4.77
C CYS A 584 1.09 1.37 -3.54
N THR A 585 0.39 1.01 -2.46
CA THR A 585 0.50 1.73 -1.19
C THR A 585 0.07 0.85 -0.03
N PHE A 586 0.69 1.05 1.14
CA PHE A 586 0.28 0.43 2.40
C PHE A 586 -0.42 1.42 3.35
N VAL A 587 -0.53 2.71 3.00
CA VAL A 587 -1.12 3.71 3.90
C VAL A 587 -2.64 3.79 3.84
N ASN A 588 -3.29 3.35 2.75
CA ASN A 588 -4.75 3.20 2.67
C ASN A 588 -5.20 2.16 1.62
N ARG A 589 -6.50 1.80 1.66
CA ARG A 589 -7.22 0.84 0.81
C ARG A 589 -8.02 1.51 -0.32
N VAL A 590 -8.52 0.67 -1.23
CA VAL A 590 -9.00 0.94 -2.61
C VAL A 590 -10.36 1.60 -2.75
N ASP A 591 -11.25 1.45 -1.78
CA ASP A 591 -12.64 1.90 -1.93
C ASP A 591 -12.80 3.42 -1.83
N GLU A 592 -11.77 4.12 -1.39
CA GLU A 592 -11.73 5.58 -1.34
C GLU A 592 -11.06 6.20 -2.58
N ILE A 593 -10.24 5.44 -3.33
CA ILE A 593 -9.51 5.92 -4.53
C ILE A 593 -9.48 4.87 -5.64
N THR A 594 -10.21 5.14 -6.74
CA THR A 594 -10.15 4.33 -7.97
C THR A 594 -8.78 4.43 -8.66
N GLY A 595 -8.29 3.32 -9.23
CA GLY A 595 -7.09 3.32 -10.09
C GLY A 595 -5.75 3.05 -9.39
N ILE A 596 -5.73 2.34 -8.26
CA ILE A 596 -4.48 1.85 -7.66
C ILE A 596 -4.16 0.43 -8.20
N PRO A 597 -3.02 0.22 -8.91
CA PRO A 597 -2.77 -1.03 -9.65
C PRO A 597 -2.73 -2.33 -8.82
N CYS A 598 -2.32 -2.25 -7.56
CA CYS A 598 -2.03 -3.42 -6.69
C CYS A 598 -3.21 -3.81 -5.80
N HIS A 599 -4.37 -3.32 -6.20
CA HIS A 599 -5.58 -3.22 -5.40
C HIS A 599 -6.83 -3.54 -6.26
N GLU A 600 -6.65 -3.86 -7.54
CA GLU A 600 -7.72 -4.22 -8.47
C GLU A 600 -8.11 -5.71 -8.36
N GLY A 601 -9.38 -6.02 -8.62
CA GLY A 601 -9.90 -7.39 -8.61
C GLY A 601 -10.07 -7.99 -7.21
N GLN A 602 -9.80 -9.30 -7.06
CA GLN A 602 -9.99 -10.06 -5.81
C GLN A 602 -8.83 -9.90 -4.81
N GLN A 603 -7.75 -9.18 -5.14
CA GLN A 603 -6.52 -9.10 -4.34
C GLN A 603 -6.30 -7.72 -3.69
N ARG A 604 -7.26 -7.25 -2.87
CA ARG A 604 -7.30 -5.87 -2.33
C ARG A 604 -6.73 -5.70 -0.91
N ARG A 605 -5.54 -6.22 -0.61
CA ARG A 605 -5.03 -6.32 0.79
C ARG A 605 -3.86 -5.38 1.17
N ALA A 606 -3.32 -4.52 0.31
CA ALA A 606 -1.98 -3.96 0.55
C ALA A 606 -1.79 -3.08 1.83
N VAL A 607 -2.86 -2.67 2.54
CA VAL A 607 -2.78 -1.92 3.81
C VAL A 607 -2.06 -2.69 4.91
N TYR A 608 -2.12 -4.02 4.88
CA TYR A 608 -1.53 -4.88 5.91
C TYR A 608 -0.01 -5.07 5.77
N THR A 609 0.61 -4.48 4.73
CA THR A 609 2.06 -4.49 4.54
C THR A 609 2.81 -3.66 5.58
N GLY A 610 2.14 -2.67 6.19
CA GLY A 610 2.72 -1.83 7.24
C GLY A 610 3.20 -2.62 8.46
N TRP A 611 2.71 -3.86 8.65
CA TRP A 611 3.27 -4.83 9.60
C TRP A 611 4.79 -4.95 9.48
N SER A 612 5.31 -5.08 8.25
CA SER A 612 6.74 -5.27 8.02
C SER A 612 7.56 -4.06 8.45
N PHE A 613 7.00 -2.85 8.34
CA PHE A 613 7.63 -1.63 8.84
C PHE A 613 7.68 -1.62 10.37
N LEU A 614 6.58 -1.97 11.02
CA LEU A 614 6.53 -2.06 12.48
C LEU A 614 7.42 -3.18 13.05
N ARG A 615 7.54 -4.31 12.34
CA ARG A 615 8.47 -5.40 12.65
C ARG A 615 9.92 -4.95 12.49
N TRP A 616 10.25 -4.24 11.40
CA TRP A 616 11.57 -3.65 11.19
C TRP A 616 11.93 -2.65 12.31
N LEU A 617 10.99 -1.78 12.70
CA LEU A 617 11.20 -0.87 13.83
C LEU A 617 11.43 -1.63 15.14
N SER A 618 10.69 -2.72 15.37
CA SER A 618 10.88 -3.58 16.54
C SER A 618 12.27 -4.22 16.56
N ASP A 619 12.74 -4.72 15.42
CA ASP A 619 14.05 -5.35 15.27
C ASP A 619 15.20 -4.39 15.57
N HIS A 620 15.10 -3.13 15.13
CA HIS A 620 16.23 -2.19 15.17
C HIS A 620 16.19 -1.17 16.30
N TYR A 621 15.00 -0.83 16.80
CA TYR A 621 14.81 0.22 17.81
C TYR A 621 14.14 -0.30 19.08
N GLY A 622 13.64 -1.53 19.08
CA GLY A 622 12.95 -2.12 20.22
C GLY A 622 13.81 -2.08 21.49
N ASP A 623 15.02 -2.63 21.43
CA ASP A 623 15.91 -2.75 22.60
C ASP A 623 16.28 -1.39 23.21
N ASP A 624 16.57 -0.40 22.37
CA ASP A 624 16.90 0.97 22.79
C ASP A 624 15.72 1.70 23.47
N LEU A 625 14.49 1.26 23.18
CA LEU A 625 13.26 1.82 23.72
C LEU A 625 12.66 1.01 24.87
N GLY A 626 13.40 0.03 25.42
CA GLY A 626 12.94 -0.82 26.53
C GLY A 626 12.26 -2.12 26.07
N GLY A 627 12.56 -2.56 24.86
CA GLY A 627 12.04 -3.76 24.20
C GLY A 627 10.94 -3.46 23.18
N GLU A 628 10.71 -4.39 22.26
CA GLU A 628 9.68 -4.30 21.20
C GLU A 628 8.30 -3.89 21.75
N GLY A 629 7.90 -4.49 22.87
CA GLY A 629 6.62 -4.15 23.50
C GLY A 629 6.55 -2.72 24.04
N GLN A 630 7.67 -2.14 24.49
CA GLN A 630 7.65 -0.75 24.95
C GLN A 630 7.51 0.21 23.76
N LEU A 631 8.13 -0.10 22.62
CA LEU A 631 7.93 0.64 21.37
C LEU A 631 6.44 0.70 20.98
N HIS A 632 5.74 -0.43 20.96
CA HIS A 632 4.33 -0.45 20.57
C HIS A 632 3.40 0.24 21.57
N ARG A 633 3.65 0.07 22.88
CA ARG A 633 2.94 0.84 23.91
C ARG A 633 3.12 2.34 23.72
N ASN A 634 4.35 2.80 23.45
CA ASN A 634 4.62 4.22 23.23
C ASN A 634 3.87 4.77 21.99
N LEU A 635 3.70 3.97 20.93
CA LEU A 635 2.88 4.33 19.77
C LEU A 635 1.40 4.43 20.14
N ILE A 636 0.86 3.43 20.85
CA ILE A 636 -0.54 3.38 21.29
C ILE A 636 -0.88 4.52 22.25
N ASP A 637 0.02 4.82 23.18
CA ASP A 637 -0.16 5.83 24.22
C ASP A 637 0.23 7.25 23.76
N ASN A 638 0.58 7.44 22.50
CA ASN A 638 0.91 8.76 21.95
C ASN A 638 -0.37 9.64 21.85
N THR A 639 -0.21 10.97 21.78
CA THR A 639 -1.32 11.89 21.52
C THR A 639 -1.67 12.03 20.03
N ILE A 640 -0.75 11.64 19.14
CA ILE A 640 -0.89 11.66 17.69
C ILE A 640 -0.71 10.24 17.11
N GLY A 641 -1.00 10.07 15.81
CA GLY A 641 -0.86 8.80 15.09
C GLY A 641 -0.11 8.97 13.76
N GLY A 642 0.16 7.87 13.08
CA GLY A 642 0.79 7.83 11.76
C GLY A 642 2.30 8.05 11.80
N PHE A 643 2.85 8.51 10.68
CA PHE A 643 4.29 8.83 10.58
C PHE A 643 4.79 9.83 11.63
N PRO A 644 4.02 10.86 12.03
CA PRO A 644 4.44 11.77 13.10
C PRO A 644 4.65 11.09 14.46
N SER A 645 3.79 10.14 14.86
CA SER A 645 3.95 9.44 16.14
C SER A 645 5.17 8.53 16.12
N ILE A 646 5.42 7.85 14.99
CA ILE A 646 6.60 6.99 14.80
C ILE A 646 7.88 7.80 14.92
N ALA A 647 8.00 8.92 14.20
CA ALA A 647 9.17 9.79 14.29
C ALA A 647 9.40 10.31 15.71
N GLN A 648 8.33 10.66 16.43
CA GLN A 648 8.42 11.11 17.82
C GLN A 648 8.88 10.00 18.78
N VAL A 649 8.36 8.78 18.64
CA VAL A 649 8.66 7.65 19.54
C VAL A 649 10.07 7.10 19.29
N VAL A 650 10.45 6.95 18.03
CA VAL A 650 11.75 6.42 17.63
C VAL A 650 12.86 7.46 17.82
N GLY A 651 12.53 8.75 17.70
CA GLY A 651 13.50 9.84 17.80
C GLY A 651 14.30 10.06 16.52
N GLU A 652 13.83 9.53 15.39
CA GLU A 652 14.47 9.61 14.07
C GLU A 652 13.50 10.20 13.03
N PRO A 653 14.00 10.95 12.04
CA PRO A 653 13.18 11.45 10.94
C PRO A 653 12.49 10.33 10.17
N ILE A 654 11.21 10.51 9.83
CA ILE A 654 10.44 9.47 9.13
C ILE A 654 11.05 9.11 7.76
N ASP A 655 11.67 10.07 7.08
CA ASP A 655 12.34 9.84 5.81
C ASP A 655 13.55 8.91 5.91
N GLU A 656 14.29 8.97 7.02
CA GLU A 656 15.35 8.00 7.29
C GLU A 656 14.78 6.60 7.60
N LEU A 657 13.75 6.55 8.44
CA LEU A 657 13.12 5.27 8.84
C LEU A 657 12.48 4.54 7.66
N LEU A 658 11.65 5.25 6.87
CA LEU A 658 11.01 4.68 5.70
C LEU A 658 12.00 4.35 4.59
N GLY A 659 13.07 5.13 4.44
CA GLY A 659 14.11 4.86 3.45
C GLY A 659 14.90 3.59 3.78
N ARG A 660 15.29 3.39 5.05
CA ARG A 660 16.00 2.18 5.50
C ARG A 660 15.10 0.95 5.47
N TRP A 661 13.84 1.07 5.90
CA TRP A 661 12.87 -0.02 5.77
C TRP A 661 12.64 -0.40 4.31
N ALA A 662 12.39 0.56 3.41
CA ALA A 662 12.23 0.29 1.98
C ALA A 662 13.47 -0.38 1.40
N ALA A 663 14.66 0.13 1.71
CA ALA A 663 15.91 -0.50 1.32
C ALA A 663 16.01 -1.95 1.85
N SER A 664 15.59 -2.21 3.09
CA SER A 664 15.60 -3.56 3.69
C SER A 664 14.73 -4.55 2.94
N LEU A 665 13.61 -4.13 2.33
CA LEU A 665 12.75 -5.02 1.55
C LEU A 665 13.49 -5.67 0.36
N TYR A 666 14.52 -5.01 -0.18
CA TYR A 666 15.34 -5.58 -1.26
C TYR A 666 16.75 -6.00 -0.81
N ILE A 667 17.36 -5.29 0.15
CA ILE A 667 18.77 -5.49 0.47
C ILE A 667 18.95 -6.74 1.31
N ASP A 668 18.29 -6.80 2.47
CA ASP A 668 18.27 -7.90 3.45
C ASP A 668 19.39 -8.95 3.32
N ASP A 669 19.09 -10.25 3.41
CA ASP A 669 20.04 -11.34 3.27
C ASP A 669 20.55 -11.54 1.83
N ARG A 670 20.21 -10.62 0.91
CA ARG A 670 20.62 -10.70 -0.51
C ARG A 670 22.09 -10.34 -0.69
N PHE A 671 22.61 -9.40 0.10
CA PHE A 671 23.98 -8.88 -0.07
C PHE A 671 24.88 -9.15 1.16
N PRO A 672 26.16 -9.50 0.96
CA PRO A 672 27.13 -9.57 2.05
C PRO A 672 27.62 -8.17 2.46
N GLY A 673 27.95 -7.98 3.74
CA GLY A 673 28.67 -6.79 4.21
C GLY A 673 27.86 -5.49 4.26
N VAL A 674 26.54 -5.55 4.10
CA VAL A 674 25.65 -4.39 4.28
C VAL A 674 25.41 -4.09 5.76
N SER A 675 25.10 -2.83 6.08
CA SER A 675 24.70 -2.44 7.42
C SER A 675 23.49 -3.24 7.90
N GLY A 676 23.48 -3.63 9.19
CA GLY A 676 22.34 -4.33 9.79
C GLY A 676 21.04 -3.52 9.72
N LEU A 677 21.11 -2.19 9.70
CA LEU A 677 19.92 -1.34 9.52
C LEU A 677 19.25 -1.51 8.15
N LEU A 678 19.91 -2.15 7.19
CA LEU A 678 19.36 -2.44 5.86
C LEU A 678 18.86 -3.88 5.73
N THR A 679 18.63 -4.57 6.85
CA THR A 679 18.08 -5.93 6.90
C THR A 679 16.77 -5.96 7.70
N LEU A 680 16.02 -7.06 7.58
CA LEU A 680 14.86 -7.38 8.42
C LEU A 680 15.22 -8.59 9.31
N PRO A 681 15.86 -8.39 10.47
CA PRO A 681 16.39 -9.47 11.30
C PRO A 681 15.42 -10.62 11.62
N SER A 682 14.12 -10.33 11.77
CA SER A 682 13.11 -11.35 12.04
C SER A 682 12.74 -12.24 10.85
N TRP A 683 13.07 -11.85 9.62
CA TRP A 683 12.62 -12.56 8.42
C TRP A 683 13.64 -12.53 7.30
N ASN A 684 14.03 -13.71 6.82
CA ASN A 684 14.95 -13.87 5.70
C ASN A 684 14.17 -13.64 4.40
N LEU A 685 14.01 -12.38 4.01
CA LEU A 685 13.22 -12.02 2.84
C LEU A 685 13.81 -12.62 1.57
N TYR A 686 15.14 -12.78 1.51
CA TYR A 686 15.77 -13.38 0.35
C TYR A 686 15.42 -14.87 0.17
N ASP A 687 15.47 -15.68 1.23
CA ASP A 687 15.05 -17.09 1.22
C ASP A 687 13.56 -17.23 0.91
N ILE A 688 12.72 -16.38 1.52
CA ILE A 688 11.28 -16.36 1.28
C ILE A 688 11.00 -16.06 -0.19
N GLU A 689 11.56 -15.00 -0.75
CA GLU A 689 11.35 -14.62 -2.14
C GLU A 689 11.88 -15.67 -3.12
N GLN A 690 12.98 -16.37 -2.80
CA GLN A 690 13.48 -17.45 -3.66
C GLN A 690 12.49 -18.61 -3.82
N GLY A 691 11.59 -18.81 -2.85
CA GLY A 691 10.50 -19.77 -2.97
C GLY A 691 9.25 -19.23 -3.66
N LEU A 692 9.15 -17.94 -3.95
CA LEU A 692 7.97 -17.39 -4.62
C LEU A 692 8.13 -17.39 -6.15
N VAL A 693 7.00 -17.42 -6.87
CA VAL A 693 6.97 -17.08 -8.30
C VAL A 693 7.55 -15.69 -8.56
N GLN A 694 8.17 -15.47 -9.72
CA GLN A 694 8.88 -14.23 -10.02
C GLN A 694 7.96 -12.99 -9.90
N THR A 695 6.69 -13.10 -10.33
CA THR A 695 5.70 -12.02 -10.25
C THR A 695 5.39 -11.56 -8.82
N ALA A 696 5.71 -12.38 -7.80
CA ALA A 696 5.52 -12.10 -6.39
C ALA A 696 6.76 -11.53 -5.67
N ARG A 697 7.86 -11.32 -6.39
CA ARG A 697 9.13 -10.81 -5.81
C ARG A 697 9.26 -9.32 -6.05
N LEU A 698 9.99 -8.61 -5.18
CA LEU A 698 10.39 -7.24 -5.46
C LEU A 698 11.38 -7.20 -6.64
N GLN A 699 11.11 -6.38 -7.65
CA GLN A 699 11.89 -6.30 -8.89
C GLN A 699 12.30 -4.84 -9.17
N PRO A 700 13.55 -4.46 -8.88
CA PRO A 700 14.09 -3.16 -9.25
C PRO A 700 14.26 -3.02 -10.76
N TYR A 701 14.23 -1.77 -11.24
CA TYR A 701 14.68 -1.46 -12.59
C TYR A 701 16.22 -1.51 -12.64
N GLU A 702 16.75 -2.31 -13.56
CA GLU A 702 18.19 -2.57 -13.67
C GLU A 702 18.85 -1.63 -14.68
N TYR A 703 19.98 -1.03 -14.28
CA TYR A 703 20.76 -0.10 -15.10
C TYR A 703 22.27 -0.31 -14.91
N SER A 704 23.04 0.03 -15.93
CA SER A 704 24.46 0.32 -15.77
C SER A 704 24.67 1.80 -15.41
N PHE A 705 25.93 2.23 -15.28
CA PHE A 705 26.29 3.64 -15.11
C PHE A 705 26.32 4.45 -16.42
N ALA A 706 25.74 3.92 -17.50
CA ALA A 706 25.53 4.67 -18.74
C ALA A 706 24.41 5.71 -18.59
N ASP A 707 24.37 6.66 -19.52
CA ASP A 707 23.27 7.63 -19.63
C ASP A 707 21.93 6.90 -19.74
N ALA A 708 21.04 7.19 -18.81
CA ALA A 708 19.72 6.57 -18.76
C ALA A 708 18.71 7.50 -18.08
N SER A 709 17.44 7.34 -18.46
CA SER A 709 16.33 7.95 -17.73
C SER A 709 15.11 7.04 -17.72
N ARG A 710 14.28 7.20 -16.70
CA ARG A 710 12.99 6.53 -16.59
C ARG A 710 11.99 7.44 -15.91
N GLU A 711 10.82 7.56 -16.52
CA GLU A 711 9.66 8.14 -15.87
C GLU A 711 8.89 7.06 -15.10
N VAL A 712 8.59 7.36 -13.83
CA VAL A 712 7.75 6.55 -12.94
C VAL A 712 6.78 7.47 -12.22
N SER A 713 5.74 6.92 -11.61
CA SER A 713 4.87 7.66 -10.69
C SER A 713 4.93 7.00 -9.33
N VAL A 714 5.21 7.77 -8.28
CA VAL A 714 5.40 7.26 -6.92
C VAL A 714 4.23 7.70 -6.04
N ARG A 715 3.53 6.73 -5.46
CA ARG A 715 2.39 6.93 -4.56
C ARG A 715 2.84 7.10 -3.12
N ALA A 716 2.02 7.76 -2.31
CA ALA A 716 2.14 7.82 -0.85
C ALA A 716 2.50 6.46 -0.21
N GLY A 717 3.49 6.48 0.68
CA GLY A 717 3.98 5.27 1.37
C GLY A 717 4.75 4.29 0.49
N SER A 718 5.12 4.64 -0.74
CA SER A 718 5.77 3.71 -1.67
C SER A 718 7.07 4.22 -2.24
N SER A 719 7.89 3.29 -2.74
CA SER A 719 9.18 3.55 -3.34
C SER A 719 9.29 2.88 -4.70
N ALA A 720 9.80 3.60 -5.70
CA ALA A 720 10.40 2.98 -6.88
C ALA A 720 11.78 2.43 -6.51
N TYR A 721 12.20 1.36 -7.17
CA TYR A 721 13.47 0.68 -6.88
C TYR A 721 14.32 0.60 -8.15
N PHE A 722 15.60 0.93 -8.03
CA PHE A 722 16.58 0.88 -9.09
C PHE A 722 17.83 0.15 -8.60
N LEU A 723 18.35 -0.75 -9.42
CA LEU A 723 19.61 -1.44 -9.21
C LEU A 723 20.60 -0.92 -10.25
N VAL A 724 21.64 -0.21 -9.81
CA VAL A 724 22.66 0.35 -10.70
C VAL A 724 23.98 -0.36 -10.43
N SER A 725 24.54 -1.02 -11.45
CA SER A 725 25.78 -1.79 -11.29
C SER A 725 26.76 -1.65 -12.45
N GLY A 726 28.05 -1.85 -12.15
CA GLY A 726 29.12 -1.85 -13.15
C GLY A 726 30.26 -0.91 -12.80
N SER A 727 31.24 -0.82 -13.71
CA SER A 727 32.29 0.20 -13.64
C SER A 727 31.72 1.56 -14.02
N ARG A 728 32.19 2.63 -13.38
CA ARG A 728 31.62 3.96 -13.59
C ARG A 728 32.68 5.02 -13.80
N VAL A 729 32.40 5.90 -14.77
CA VAL A 729 33.06 7.20 -14.88
C VAL A 729 32.51 8.13 -13.78
N ALA A 730 32.87 9.42 -13.82
CA ALA A 730 32.16 10.39 -13.01
C ALA A 730 30.68 10.40 -13.46
N THR A 731 29.75 10.20 -12.54
CA THR A 731 28.33 10.02 -12.85
C THR A 731 27.48 10.85 -11.91
N ALA A 732 26.37 11.40 -12.38
CA ALA A 732 25.33 11.97 -11.54
C ALA A 732 24.07 11.10 -11.58
N ILE A 733 23.49 10.88 -10.41
CA ILE A 733 22.20 10.22 -10.23
C ILE A 733 21.22 11.26 -9.71
N ARG A 734 20.03 11.31 -10.31
CA ARG A 734 19.02 12.34 -9.99
C ARG A 734 17.60 11.78 -9.96
N ALA A 735 16.73 12.50 -9.25
CA ALA A 735 15.29 12.38 -9.38
C ALA A 735 14.66 13.78 -9.49
N THR A 736 13.85 14.02 -10.52
CA THR A 736 13.18 15.32 -10.74
C THR A 736 11.74 15.10 -11.19
N SER A 737 10.91 16.14 -11.22
CA SER A 737 9.65 16.07 -11.95
C SER A 737 9.90 15.92 -13.47
N PRO A 738 8.89 15.56 -14.28
CA PRO A 738 9.01 15.50 -15.74
C PRO A 738 9.42 16.82 -16.41
N ASN A 739 9.18 17.96 -15.75
CA ASN A 739 9.60 19.28 -16.24
C ASN A 739 10.97 19.74 -15.72
N GLY A 740 11.72 18.86 -15.05
CA GLY A 740 13.06 19.13 -14.51
C GLY A 740 13.07 19.84 -13.15
N ALA A 741 11.91 20.16 -12.59
CA ALA A 741 11.80 20.79 -11.27
C ALA A 741 12.23 19.85 -10.14
N PRO A 742 12.67 20.39 -8.98
CA PRO A 742 12.79 19.62 -7.76
C PRO A 742 11.48 18.92 -7.42
N LEU A 743 11.56 17.72 -6.86
CA LEU A 743 10.38 16.99 -6.42
C LEU A 743 9.71 17.67 -5.22
N PRO A 744 8.38 17.52 -5.05
CA PRO A 744 7.67 18.13 -3.92
C PRO A 744 8.19 17.62 -2.57
N ALA A 745 7.91 18.39 -1.51
CA ALA A 745 8.45 18.17 -0.18
C ALA A 745 8.29 16.75 0.42
N PRO A 746 7.25 15.95 0.12
CA PRO A 746 7.14 14.57 0.62
C PRO A 746 8.05 13.56 -0.11
N MET A 747 8.72 13.95 -1.19
CA MET A 747 9.54 13.02 -1.97
C MET A 747 10.98 12.94 -1.43
N ARG A 748 11.53 11.74 -1.44
CA ARG A 748 12.91 11.42 -1.05
C ARG A 748 13.55 10.54 -2.10
N MET A 749 14.87 10.63 -2.20
CA MET A 749 15.68 9.64 -2.89
C MET A 749 16.62 9.04 -1.86
N TRP A 750 16.52 7.74 -1.62
CA TRP A 750 17.45 7.02 -0.76
C TRP A 750 18.39 6.17 -1.62
N ILE A 751 19.61 5.97 -1.14
CA ILE A 751 20.63 5.20 -1.84
C ILE A 751 21.46 4.39 -0.85
N ALA A 752 21.67 3.12 -1.18
CA ALA A 752 22.56 2.22 -0.48
C ALA A 752 23.63 1.70 -1.45
N ARG A 753 24.89 1.77 -1.05
CA ARG A 753 25.95 1.05 -1.76
C ARG A 753 26.04 -0.36 -1.20
N VAL A 754 25.81 -1.37 -2.02
CA VAL A 754 25.84 -2.78 -1.58
C VAL A 754 27.10 -3.51 -2.01
N GLN A 755 27.85 -3.01 -3.01
CA GLN A 755 29.13 -3.56 -3.48
C GLN A 755 30.09 -2.47 -3.99
#